data_AF-A0A3M1RRX0-F1
#
_entry.id   AF-A0A3M1RRX0-F1
#
_cell.length_a   1.000
_cell.length_b   1.000
_cell.length_c   1.000
_cell.angle_alpha   90.00
_cell.angle_beta   90.00
_cell.angle_gamma   90.00
#
_symmetry.space_group_name_H-M   'P 1'
#
loop_
_entity.id
_entity.type
_entity.pdbx_description
1 polymer ?
#
loop_
_entity_poly.entity_id
_entity_poly.type
_entity_poly.pdbx_seq_one_letter_code
_entity_poly.pdbx_strand_id
1 'polypeptide(L)'
;MSGRIKLNDGFKAAVIGGGPAGSLFAHFLIKLSRKKGITGSIDIYDGKSFSTNLPRDCNMCAGVLGYKVIKKLFDEGINLDERSVRQEINGYAFHLKERFITLYKDPNTPIYSVFRGIGPLSSEEGYASFDRLLLDKVVEEGACWKKEVVKEIRINGNSGISLVANEDEKEIEYDFVAGAFGVNTNFHKKIPFGYVPPATWHACQAEIVVDEEFVDKKLGNMIHLFNFGDKKLKFIAITPKKNILTLTAIGEHVKIADLKDAIQNSEIKNYLPSVENIVCHCHPKLPVTSAKQPYYDRMAIIGDACDSRYLKNGIESAYYTAFFAADAVVNYGIDAGSLKKHFYKKCRRMFNIDNKYGKIMFFINDHVANNRFLASLQASVADIEHNRTLPSSRHMSKCMWYFFSGEAPYKWILLRSLHPRLLFTFFLQFFVNLFSELKKGKKSTNESEEIKQKIRRKIIAVPHYTLDKGGRVLIIGGGPAGASCAITLLKLAAEKKRDIKVTIFEGKDFSNHFNQCMGILSPDAMRVLYSLVGVNMPQAIFRSRIEKYVLCTDEEEIDLIRREDNKPFYTVRRVEMDRYLLNYAKALGAEVIHSRVYGVEFPHTSFTNEVRVYSESSFRKADVVVGAFGLDDAMLEVFEYATDGKYRRPAKVMKTFLTKIDVKHEEIDERFRNGIYAFLLSSLKNVEFGAVVPKYDYIVVNIAGRNITSKDMDMFLMDKSVRNIIPKVDYGNLKYYSGTFPISYASGVYGDRYVIVGNATGWVKPFKSHGIDMALMTGVRAAEVIFNQGYSEDALSYYAHLCKDLVSDYYYGAMIRYLCTLGSNMRAIELFVRYSRDNRYFYDILYNTISGDKTYREIALNLLQMKLLKTMIPATLKSFFRRR
;
A
#
# COMPACT_ATOMS: atom_id res chain seq x y z
N MET A 1 -12.90 36.62 9.28
CA MET A 1 -11.52 36.84 8.75
C MET A 1 -10.57 36.64 9.92
N SER A 2 -9.92 35.48 10.04
CA SER A 2 -8.87 35.28 11.05
C SER A 2 -7.66 36.14 10.69
N GLY A 3 -7.06 36.80 11.68
CA GLY A 3 -5.89 37.66 11.49
C GLY A 3 -4.70 36.90 10.90
N ARG A 4 -3.82 37.60 10.18
CA ARG A 4 -2.59 37.00 9.64
C ARG A 4 -1.67 36.56 10.79
N ILE A 5 -1.29 35.29 10.81
CA ILE A 5 -0.33 34.76 11.78
C ILE A 5 1.07 34.95 11.16
N LYS A 6 1.96 35.64 11.87
CA LYS A 6 3.34 35.88 11.43
C LYS A 6 4.32 35.06 12.25
N LEU A 7 5.47 34.75 11.65
CA LEU A 7 6.62 34.25 12.38
C LEU A 7 7.23 35.42 13.16
N ASN A 8 7.37 35.27 14.48
CA ASN A 8 7.90 36.31 15.36
C ASN A 8 9.40 36.09 15.63
N ASP A 9 10.07 37.10 16.17
CA ASP A 9 11.44 36.92 16.68
C ASP A 9 11.46 35.95 17.88
N GLY A 10 12.53 35.18 18.01
CA GLY A 10 12.62 34.08 18.99
C GLY A 10 11.82 32.83 18.60
N PHE A 11 11.45 32.65 17.33
CA PHE A 11 10.61 31.53 16.92
C PHE A 11 11.29 30.18 17.12
N LYS A 12 10.47 29.14 17.26
CA LYS A 12 10.90 27.75 17.25
C LYS A 12 10.27 26.99 16.10
N ALA A 13 11.08 26.47 15.18
CA ALA A 13 10.61 25.71 14.03
C ALA A 13 11.13 24.26 14.04
N ALA A 14 10.34 23.34 13.49
CA ALA A 14 10.76 21.96 13.29
C ALA A 14 10.70 21.55 11.82
N VAL A 15 11.60 20.66 11.43
CA VAL A 15 11.63 20.02 10.11
C VAL A 15 11.60 18.51 10.30
N ILE A 16 10.64 17.84 9.67
CA ILE A 16 10.50 16.38 9.73
C ILE A 16 11.10 15.78 8.45
N GLY A 17 12.33 15.28 8.55
CA GLY A 17 13.15 14.75 7.46
C GLY A 17 14.35 15.66 7.14
N GLY A 18 15.56 15.07 7.14
CA GLY A 18 16.85 15.72 6.93
C GLY A 18 17.45 15.49 5.54
N GLY A 19 16.65 15.04 4.57
CA GLY A 19 17.03 15.00 3.16
C GLY A 19 17.05 16.39 2.51
N PRO A 20 17.25 16.50 1.17
CA PRO A 20 17.48 17.78 0.50
C PRO A 20 16.39 18.81 0.73
N ALA A 21 15.11 18.42 0.74
CA ALA A 21 14.02 19.36 0.97
C ALA A 21 14.05 19.95 2.39
N GLY A 22 14.35 19.14 3.40
CA GLY A 22 14.39 19.58 4.79
C GLY A 22 15.59 20.46 5.08
N SER A 23 16.78 20.01 4.68
CA SER A 23 18.02 20.77 4.88
C SER A 23 18.00 22.10 4.13
N LEU A 24 17.51 22.12 2.88
CA LEU A 24 17.38 23.37 2.12
C LEU A 24 16.31 24.30 2.72
N PHE A 25 15.21 23.76 3.26
CA PHE A 25 14.20 24.58 3.93
C PHE A 25 14.78 25.26 5.17
N ALA A 26 15.50 24.52 6.01
CA ALA A 26 16.18 25.08 7.17
C ALA A 26 17.21 26.14 6.76
N HIS A 27 18.03 25.87 5.73
CA HIS A 27 18.98 26.85 5.17
C HIS A 27 18.27 28.15 4.76
N PHE A 28 17.21 28.05 3.95
CA PHE A 28 16.46 29.23 3.51
C PHE A 28 15.76 29.95 4.64
N LEU A 29 15.22 29.22 5.61
CA LEU A 29 14.56 29.79 6.78
C LEU A 29 15.58 30.61 7.60
N ILE A 30 16.78 30.08 7.87
CA ILE A 30 17.86 30.81 8.55
C ILE A 30 18.25 32.05 7.76
N LYS A 31 18.57 31.88 6.47
CA LYS A 31 19.06 32.95 5.59
C LYS A 31 18.06 34.10 5.46
N LEU A 32 16.79 33.79 5.22
CA LEU A 32 15.74 34.79 5.05
C LEU A 32 15.37 35.45 6.39
N SER A 33 15.37 34.70 7.49
CA SER A 33 15.13 35.23 8.84
C SER A 33 16.19 36.25 9.25
N ARG A 34 17.48 35.91 9.06
CA ARG A 34 18.60 36.84 9.29
C ARG A 34 18.47 38.12 8.47
N LYS A 35 18.11 38.02 7.18
CA LYS A 35 17.88 39.20 6.32
C LYS A 35 16.73 40.08 6.81
N LYS A 36 15.74 39.50 7.49
CA LYS A 36 14.59 40.21 8.04
C LYS A 36 14.82 40.72 9.47
N GLY A 37 15.97 40.40 10.08
CA GLY A 37 16.28 40.75 11.46
C GLY A 37 15.50 39.95 12.50
N ILE A 38 15.03 38.74 12.15
CA ILE A 38 14.40 37.81 13.10
C ILE A 38 15.31 36.60 13.33
N THR A 39 15.34 36.13 14.57
CA THR A 39 16.14 35.00 15.04
C THR A 39 15.23 33.90 15.57
N GLY A 40 15.72 32.66 15.58
CA GLY A 40 14.95 31.51 16.04
C GLY A 40 15.77 30.23 16.01
N SER A 41 15.24 29.19 16.65
CA SER A 41 15.85 27.85 16.67
C SER A 41 15.12 26.91 15.72
N ILE A 42 15.88 26.07 15.01
CA ILE A 42 15.34 25.09 14.06
C ILE A 42 15.82 23.70 14.47
N ASP A 43 14.88 22.81 14.78
CA ASP A 43 15.16 21.39 15.02
C ASP A 43 14.86 20.56 13.76
N ILE A 44 15.81 19.74 13.31
CA ILE A 44 15.63 18.83 12.18
C ILE A 44 15.57 17.40 12.72
N TYR A 45 14.42 16.75 12.55
CA TYR A 45 14.19 15.37 12.97
C TYR A 45 14.42 14.41 11.81
N ASP A 46 15.44 13.57 11.90
CA ASP A 46 15.62 12.43 11.01
C ASP A 46 16.36 11.30 11.73
N GLY A 47 15.81 10.09 11.68
CA GLY A 47 16.45 8.90 12.24
C GLY A 47 17.67 8.43 11.45
N LYS A 48 17.82 8.87 10.21
CA LYS A 48 18.93 8.48 9.33
C LYS A 48 20.18 9.29 9.63
N SER A 49 21.33 8.61 9.70
CA SER A 49 22.63 9.30 9.78
C SER A 49 23.18 9.70 8.42
N PHE A 50 22.71 9.05 7.35
CA PHE A 50 23.26 9.14 5.99
C PHE A 50 24.75 8.78 5.89
N SER A 51 25.30 8.13 6.92
CA SER A 51 26.74 7.83 7.05
C SER A 51 27.03 6.33 7.07
N THR A 52 26.01 5.49 6.87
CA THR A 52 26.18 4.04 6.80
C THR A 52 25.73 3.51 5.44
N ASN A 53 26.29 2.37 5.02
CA ASN A 53 25.87 1.61 3.85
C ASN A 53 24.59 0.78 4.10
N LEU A 54 24.00 0.90 5.29
CA LEU A 54 22.81 0.14 5.66
C LEU A 54 21.59 0.64 4.86
N PRO A 55 20.66 -0.25 4.48
CA PRO A 55 19.46 0.13 3.75
C PRO A 55 18.64 1.26 4.41
N ARG A 56 18.65 1.32 5.75
CA ARG A 56 17.98 2.39 6.51
C ARG A 56 18.49 3.80 6.19
N ASP A 57 19.78 3.95 5.90
CA ASP A 57 20.43 5.24 5.58
C ASP A 57 20.42 5.54 4.07
N CYS A 58 19.93 4.61 3.24
CA CYS A 58 19.76 4.82 1.80
C CYS A 58 18.53 5.68 1.50
N ASN A 59 18.63 6.53 0.47
CA ASN A 59 17.54 7.37 -0.02
C ASN A 59 17.04 7.00 -1.42
N MET A 60 17.39 5.78 -1.88
CA MET A 60 16.77 5.10 -3.03
C MET A 60 16.66 6.03 -4.27
N CYS A 61 17.79 6.62 -4.67
CA CYS A 61 17.85 7.59 -5.75
C CYS A 61 18.96 7.27 -6.76
N ALA A 62 18.69 7.50 -8.04
CA ALA A 62 19.67 7.45 -9.12
C ALA A 62 20.89 8.36 -8.85
N GLY A 63 20.68 9.51 -8.21
CA GLY A 63 21.75 10.40 -7.77
C GLY A 63 22.47 11.09 -8.92
N VAL A 64 21.74 11.86 -9.73
CA VAL A 64 22.30 12.70 -10.81
C VAL A 64 21.98 14.16 -10.52
N LEU A 65 23.01 15.00 -10.55
CA LEU A 65 22.93 16.44 -10.38
C LEU A 65 23.26 17.13 -11.70
N GLY A 66 22.26 17.77 -12.31
CA GLY A 66 22.46 18.62 -13.49
C GLY A 66 22.98 20.01 -13.13
N TYR A 67 23.57 20.70 -14.11
CA TYR A 67 24.22 22.00 -13.95
C TYR A 67 23.37 23.03 -13.20
N LYS A 68 22.07 23.13 -13.49
CA LYS A 68 21.18 24.09 -12.83
C LYS A 68 21.07 23.89 -11.32
N VAL A 69 21.07 22.65 -10.85
CA VAL A 69 21.02 22.34 -9.42
C VAL A 69 22.37 22.66 -8.78
N ILE A 70 23.46 22.26 -9.42
CA ILE A 70 24.83 22.55 -8.97
C ILE A 70 25.04 24.06 -8.82
N LYS A 71 24.72 24.82 -9.86
CA LYS A 71 24.81 26.29 -9.84
C LYS A 71 23.97 26.90 -8.72
N LYS A 72 22.76 26.41 -8.51
CA LYS A 72 21.90 26.90 -7.42
C LYS A 72 22.50 26.64 -6.05
N LEU A 73 23.00 25.43 -5.80
CA LEU A 73 23.65 25.11 -4.54
C LEU A 73 24.88 26.00 -4.33
N PHE A 74 25.69 26.18 -5.37
CA PHE A 74 26.84 27.09 -5.34
C PHE A 74 26.44 28.55 -5.04
N ASP A 75 25.39 29.07 -5.71
CA ASP A 75 24.85 30.41 -5.48
C ASP A 75 24.32 30.57 -4.02
N GLU A 76 23.95 29.47 -3.36
CA GLU A 76 23.58 29.44 -1.93
C GLU A 76 24.77 29.25 -0.98
N GLY A 77 26.00 29.10 -1.49
CA GLY A 77 27.21 28.83 -0.69
C GLY A 77 27.37 27.37 -0.28
N ILE A 78 26.70 26.45 -0.98
CA ILE A 78 26.77 25.01 -0.77
C ILE A 78 27.63 24.41 -1.89
N ASN A 79 28.90 24.19 -1.58
CA ASN A 79 29.86 23.62 -2.53
C ASN A 79 29.85 22.09 -2.46
N LEU A 80 29.84 21.45 -3.62
CA LEU A 80 30.07 20.01 -3.72
C LEU A 80 31.57 19.75 -3.58
N ASP A 81 31.94 18.82 -2.71
CA ASP A 81 33.33 18.40 -2.54
C ASP A 81 33.64 17.12 -3.34
N GLU A 82 34.93 16.82 -3.53
CA GLU A 82 35.39 15.62 -4.23
C GLU A 82 34.94 14.32 -3.54
N ARG A 83 34.57 14.38 -2.26
CA ARG A 83 34.09 13.23 -1.48
C ARG A 83 32.64 12.88 -1.77
N SER A 84 31.81 13.86 -2.15
CA SER A 84 30.39 13.68 -2.46
C SER A 84 30.12 13.45 -3.95
N VAL A 85 30.99 13.97 -4.82
CA VAL A 85 30.95 13.69 -6.27
C VAL A 85 31.56 12.32 -6.53
N ARG A 86 30.81 11.45 -7.20
CA ARG A 86 31.31 10.14 -7.65
C ARG A 86 32.04 10.27 -8.97
N GLN A 87 31.37 10.89 -9.93
CA GLN A 87 31.84 10.93 -11.29
C GLN A 87 31.24 12.11 -12.04
N GLU A 88 32.05 12.74 -12.88
CA GLU A 88 31.56 13.66 -13.90
C GLU A 88 31.05 12.90 -15.11
N ILE A 89 29.83 13.23 -15.53
CA ILE A 89 29.13 12.58 -16.64
C ILE A 89 29.35 13.40 -17.91
N ASN A 90 29.80 12.75 -18.98
CA ASN A 90 30.09 13.39 -20.27
C ASN A 90 28.84 13.70 -21.10
N GLY A 91 27.73 13.03 -20.82
CA GLY A 91 26.49 13.20 -21.57
C GLY A 91 25.52 12.04 -21.41
N TYR A 92 24.60 11.91 -22.38
CA TYR A 92 23.59 10.86 -22.43
C TYR A 92 23.71 10.05 -23.72
N ALA A 93 23.59 8.73 -23.61
CA ALA A 93 23.46 7.81 -24.74
C ALA A 93 22.02 7.29 -24.79
N PHE A 94 21.28 7.61 -25.85
CA PHE A 94 19.89 7.21 -26.07
C PHE A 94 19.82 5.98 -26.96
N HIS A 95 19.30 4.88 -26.43
CA HIS A 95 19.11 3.63 -27.16
C HIS A 95 17.68 3.54 -27.69
N LEU A 96 17.56 3.46 -29.01
CA LEU A 96 16.32 3.44 -29.80
C LEU A 96 16.29 2.17 -30.67
N LYS A 97 16.11 1.01 -30.01
CA LYS A 97 16.04 -0.35 -30.61
C LYS A 97 17.33 -0.84 -31.28
N GLU A 98 17.54 -0.50 -32.54
CA GLU A 98 18.70 -0.98 -33.32
C GLU A 98 19.74 0.14 -33.54
N ARG A 99 19.49 1.31 -32.95
CA ARG A 99 20.35 2.48 -33.05
C ARG A 99 20.52 3.13 -31.69
N PHE A 100 21.69 3.72 -31.45
CA PHE A 100 21.91 4.56 -30.29
C PHE A 100 22.52 5.89 -30.70
N ILE A 101 22.21 6.95 -29.95
CA ILE A 101 22.66 8.33 -30.20
C ILE A 101 23.33 8.87 -28.96
N THR A 102 24.51 9.46 -29.11
CA THR A 102 25.23 10.12 -28.02
C THR A 102 25.06 11.64 -28.08
N LEU A 103 24.65 12.22 -26.95
CA LEU A 103 24.54 13.66 -26.76
C LEU A 103 25.50 14.08 -25.65
N TYR A 104 26.56 14.79 -26.01
CA TYR A 104 27.55 15.31 -25.07
C TYR A 104 27.05 16.58 -24.36
N LYS A 105 27.47 16.77 -23.12
CA LYS A 105 27.24 18.01 -22.36
C LYS A 105 27.95 19.20 -23.01
N ASP A 106 27.45 20.40 -22.75
CA ASP A 106 28.24 21.60 -22.99
C ASP A 106 29.45 21.60 -22.04
N PRO A 107 30.67 21.93 -22.49
CA PRO A 107 31.86 21.97 -21.64
C PRO A 107 31.68 22.77 -20.34
N ASN A 108 30.84 23.81 -20.35
CA ASN A 108 30.62 24.69 -19.20
C ASN A 108 29.45 24.27 -18.30
N THR A 109 28.78 23.15 -18.60
CA THR A 109 27.62 22.67 -17.84
C THR A 109 27.91 21.29 -17.26
N PRO A 110 28.56 21.19 -16.09
CA PRO A 110 28.87 19.90 -15.47
C PRO A 110 27.60 19.13 -15.10
N ILE A 111 27.73 17.80 -15.17
CA ILE A 111 26.74 16.84 -14.66
C ILE A 111 27.50 15.90 -13.74
N TYR A 112 27.06 15.76 -12.49
CA TYR A 112 27.69 14.89 -11.52
C TYR A 112 26.77 13.76 -11.11
N SER A 113 27.32 12.55 -10.98
CA SER A 113 26.67 11.49 -10.24
C SER A 113 27.13 11.50 -8.78
N VAL A 114 26.21 11.25 -7.85
CA VAL A 114 26.43 11.28 -6.39
C VAL A 114 25.71 10.11 -5.73
N PHE A 115 26.12 9.72 -4.53
CA PHE A 115 25.25 8.94 -3.65
C PHE A 115 24.51 9.87 -2.70
N ARG A 116 23.19 9.69 -2.59
CA ARG A 116 22.39 10.38 -1.56
C ARG A 116 22.63 9.80 -0.15
N GLY A 117 22.98 8.51 -0.05
CA GLY A 117 23.58 7.89 1.14
C GLY A 117 25.06 7.59 0.89
N ILE A 118 25.63 6.56 1.52
CA ILE A 118 27.03 6.12 1.27
C ILE A 118 27.15 5.18 0.05
N GLY A 119 26.04 4.59 -0.42
CA GLY A 119 26.04 3.55 -1.46
C GLY A 119 26.13 2.14 -0.87
N PRO A 120 26.29 1.10 -1.70
CA PRO A 120 26.16 -0.31 -1.30
C PRO A 120 27.44 -0.88 -0.68
N LEU A 121 28.61 -0.30 -0.97
CA LEU A 121 29.90 -0.74 -0.44
C LEU A 121 30.25 0.06 0.81
N SER A 122 30.82 -0.61 1.84
CA SER A 122 31.42 0.07 2.99
C SER A 122 32.60 0.90 2.50
N SER A 123 32.55 2.22 2.65
CA SER A 123 33.66 3.06 2.21
C SER A 123 34.81 2.97 3.22
N GLU A 124 35.87 2.24 2.90
CA GLU A 124 37.19 2.45 3.52
C GLU A 124 37.80 3.80 3.05
N GLU A 125 37.28 4.41 1.98
CA GLU A 125 37.85 5.55 1.25
C GLU A 125 37.27 6.95 1.57
N GLY A 126 36.55 7.16 2.69
CA GLY A 126 36.19 8.51 3.15
C GLY A 126 35.17 9.28 2.28
N TYR A 127 34.26 8.59 1.58
CA TYR A 127 33.20 9.21 0.77
C TYR A 127 32.08 9.83 1.60
N ALA A 128 31.49 10.92 1.09
CA ALA A 128 30.44 11.68 1.76
C ALA A 128 29.10 11.53 1.04
N SER A 129 28.04 11.28 1.81
CA SER A 129 26.66 11.35 1.31
C SER A 129 26.31 12.77 0.90
N PHE A 130 25.64 12.93 -0.26
CA PHE A 130 25.12 14.24 -0.69
C PHE A 130 24.08 14.80 0.29
N ASP A 131 23.18 13.95 0.81
CA ASP A 131 22.18 14.41 1.78
C ASP A 131 22.85 14.80 3.10
N ARG A 132 23.90 14.08 3.50
CA ARG A 132 24.69 14.40 4.68
C ARG A 132 25.40 15.75 4.55
N LEU A 133 26.00 16.02 3.39
CA LEU A 133 26.63 17.31 3.09
C LEU A 133 25.65 18.47 3.28
N LEU A 134 24.40 18.34 2.80
CA LEU A 134 23.37 19.36 2.99
C LEU A 134 22.97 19.51 4.47
N LEU A 135 22.86 18.39 5.19
CA LEU A 135 22.50 18.39 6.60
C LEU A 135 23.59 19.01 7.48
N ASP A 136 24.85 18.62 7.29
CA ASP A 136 25.99 19.17 8.04
C ASP A 136 26.11 20.68 7.78
N LYS A 137 25.94 21.11 6.52
CA LYS A 137 25.97 22.54 6.18
C LYS A 137 24.94 23.36 6.94
N VAL A 138 23.71 22.87 7.10
CA VAL A 138 22.68 23.62 7.83
C VAL A 138 22.85 23.54 9.35
N VAL A 139 23.50 22.48 9.85
CA VAL A 139 23.92 22.40 11.26
C VAL A 139 25.01 23.44 11.55
N GLU A 140 26.00 23.61 10.66
CA GLU A 140 27.00 24.69 10.75
C GLU A 140 26.37 26.09 10.73
N GLU A 141 25.23 26.24 10.03
CA GLU A 141 24.49 27.50 9.99
C GLU A 141 23.67 27.78 11.26
N GLY A 142 23.52 26.79 12.15
CA GLY A 142 22.87 26.92 13.45
C GLY A 142 21.60 26.08 13.66
N ALA A 143 21.25 25.17 12.75
CA ALA A 143 20.16 24.21 12.99
C ALA A 143 20.60 23.06 13.92
N CYS A 144 19.68 22.51 14.69
CA CYS A 144 19.93 21.37 15.57
C CYS A 144 19.39 20.07 14.95
N TRP A 145 20.28 19.18 14.55
CA TRP A 145 19.87 17.85 14.08
C TRP A 145 19.57 16.93 15.27
N LYS A 146 18.33 16.40 15.30
CA LYS A 146 17.84 15.39 16.24
C LYS A 146 17.78 14.05 15.53
N LYS A 147 18.58 13.08 15.98
CA LYS A 147 18.62 11.72 15.43
C LYS A 147 17.44 10.87 15.91
N GLU A 148 16.23 11.37 15.71
CA GLU A 148 14.98 10.83 16.26
C GLU A 148 13.90 10.79 15.19
N VAL A 149 12.93 9.87 15.34
CA VAL A 149 11.80 9.76 14.43
C VAL A 149 10.55 10.31 15.10
N VAL A 150 9.91 11.28 14.44
CA VAL A 150 8.63 11.83 14.91
C VAL A 150 7.56 10.73 14.86
N LYS A 151 6.84 10.54 15.96
CA LYS A 151 5.75 9.56 16.07
C LYS A 151 4.39 10.18 15.82
N GLU A 152 4.16 11.40 16.27
CA GLU A 152 2.85 12.08 16.23
C GLU A 152 3.02 13.59 16.01
N ILE A 153 2.02 14.20 15.38
CA ILE A 153 1.87 15.66 15.27
C ILE A 153 0.52 16.03 15.87
N ARG A 154 0.49 16.97 16.81
CA ARG A 154 -0.73 17.51 17.41
C ARG A 154 -0.88 19.00 17.09
N ILE A 155 -2.08 19.40 16.65
CA ILE A 155 -2.41 20.80 16.38
C ILE A 155 -3.03 21.39 17.64
N ASN A 156 -2.34 22.35 18.28
CA ASN A 156 -2.78 22.95 19.54
C ASN A 156 -3.61 24.23 19.30
N GLY A 157 -4.64 24.15 18.45
CA GLY A 157 -5.45 25.32 18.10
C GLY A 157 -4.61 26.50 17.61
N ASN A 158 -4.68 27.65 18.33
CA ASN A 158 -3.92 28.86 17.98
C ASN A 158 -2.49 28.89 18.57
N SER A 159 -2.15 27.99 19.48
CA SER A 159 -0.95 28.06 20.33
C SER A 159 0.33 27.58 19.63
N GLY A 160 0.22 26.62 18.71
CA GLY A 160 1.38 26.03 18.07
C GLY A 160 1.10 24.65 17.49
N ILE A 161 2.18 23.95 17.11
CA ILE A 161 2.16 22.54 16.73
C ILE A 161 3.11 21.77 17.63
N SER A 162 2.60 20.74 18.28
CA SER A 162 3.38 19.84 19.11
C SER A 162 3.88 18.64 18.31
N LEU A 163 5.16 18.29 18.49
CA LEU A 163 5.76 17.06 17.99
C LEU A 163 6.09 16.13 19.15
N VAL A 164 5.82 14.84 18.96
CA VAL A 164 6.22 13.77 19.89
C VAL A 164 7.25 12.88 19.19
N ALA A 165 8.45 12.78 19.76
CA ALA A 165 9.56 11.94 19.27
C ALA A 165 9.95 10.87 20.31
N ASN A 166 10.34 9.68 19.85
CA ASN A 166 10.82 8.53 20.67
C ASN A 166 9.84 8.01 21.76
N GLU A 167 10.31 7.15 22.69
CA GLU A 167 9.50 6.41 23.68
C GLU A 167 9.21 7.19 24.98
N ASP A 168 10.00 8.22 25.29
CA ASP A 168 9.83 9.03 26.51
C ASP A 168 8.66 10.05 26.43
N GLU A 169 7.85 9.99 25.36
CA GLU A 169 6.67 10.85 25.10
C GLU A 169 6.92 12.36 25.25
N LYS A 170 8.16 12.84 25.12
CA LYS A 170 8.47 14.25 25.32
C LYS A 170 7.85 15.11 24.22
N GLU A 171 6.79 15.82 24.58
CA GLU A 171 6.06 16.72 23.70
C GLU A 171 6.80 18.07 23.62
N ILE A 172 7.13 18.50 22.40
CA ILE A 172 7.79 19.78 22.14
C ILE A 172 6.94 20.63 21.21
N GLU A 173 6.60 21.83 21.65
CA GLU A 173 5.82 22.79 20.87
C GLU A 173 6.71 23.63 19.95
N TYR A 174 6.20 23.89 18.74
CA TYR A 174 6.83 24.65 17.67
C TYR A 174 5.86 25.70 17.10
N ASP A 175 6.39 26.87 16.74
CA ASP A 175 5.67 27.91 16.03
C ASP A 175 5.32 27.51 14.60
N PHE A 176 6.21 26.74 13.97
CA PHE A 176 6.07 26.28 12.59
C PHE A 176 6.70 24.90 12.37
N VAL A 177 6.04 24.05 11.57
CA VAL A 177 6.54 22.72 11.21
C VAL A 177 6.59 22.54 9.69
N ALA A 178 7.74 22.08 9.18
CA ALA A 178 7.91 21.66 7.80
C ALA A 178 7.97 20.13 7.69
N GLY A 179 7.04 19.52 6.95
CA GLY A 179 7.06 18.10 6.62
C GLY A 179 7.89 17.82 5.36
N ALA A 180 9.10 17.30 5.52
CA ALA A 180 10.04 16.95 4.44
C ALA A 180 10.30 15.43 4.36
N PHE A 181 9.33 14.61 4.76
CA PHE A 181 9.43 13.16 4.96
C PHE A 181 9.41 12.31 3.67
N GLY A 182 9.24 12.94 2.50
CA GLY A 182 9.18 12.27 1.19
C GLY A 182 8.00 11.31 1.00
N VAL A 183 7.91 10.67 -0.17
CA VAL A 183 6.81 9.73 -0.49
C VAL A 183 7.11 8.27 -0.12
N ASN A 184 8.37 7.99 0.25
CA ASN A 184 8.84 6.65 0.63
C ASN A 184 8.61 6.31 2.11
N THR A 185 7.89 7.17 2.84
CA THR A 185 7.55 6.95 4.25
C THR A 185 6.03 6.91 4.44
N ASN A 186 5.60 6.20 5.48
CA ASN A 186 4.18 6.16 5.88
C ASN A 186 3.75 7.38 6.71
N PHE A 187 4.63 8.39 6.84
CA PHE A 187 4.39 9.55 7.71
C PHE A 187 3.22 10.42 7.22
N HIS A 188 2.87 10.36 5.94
CA HIS A 188 1.66 10.99 5.40
C HIS A 188 0.37 10.60 6.14
N LYS A 189 0.29 9.40 6.73
CA LYS A 189 -0.87 8.92 7.50
C LYS A 189 -1.02 9.61 8.87
N LYS A 190 0.03 10.30 9.32
CA LYS A 190 0.11 10.97 10.62
C LYS A 190 -0.16 12.48 10.52
N ILE A 191 -0.51 12.97 9.34
CA ILE A 191 -0.82 14.38 9.11
C ILE A 191 -2.25 14.66 9.57
N PRO A 192 -2.47 15.54 10.57
CA PRO A 192 -3.76 15.68 11.25
C PRO A 192 -4.77 16.61 10.53
N PHE A 193 -4.56 16.91 9.24
CA PHE A 193 -5.43 17.80 8.45
C PHE A 193 -5.62 17.26 7.03
N GLY A 194 -6.44 17.94 6.22
CA GLY A 194 -6.91 17.52 4.88
C GLY A 194 -5.85 17.35 3.77
N TYR A 195 -4.58 17.15 4.12
CA TYR A 195 -3.52 16.77 3.20
C TYR A 195 -3.81 15.43 2.53
N VAL A 196 -3.66 15.38 1.20
CA VAL A 196 -3.67 14.14 0.43
C VAL A 196 -2.35 14.01 -0.31
N PRO A 197 -1.56 12.95 -0.08
CA PRO A 197 -0.28 12.75 -0.73
C PRO A 197 -0.42 12.59 -2.25
N PRO A 198 0.64 12.86 -3.04
CA PRO A 198 0.62 12.59 -4.46
C PRO A 198 0.51 11.08 -4.74
N ALA A 199 -0.14 10.70 -5.84
CA ALA A 199 -0.06 9.34 -6.36
C ALA A 199 1.38 9.03 -6.79
N THR A 200 1.79 7.78 -6.63
CA THR A 200 3.16 7.35 -6.88
C THR A 200 3.24 6.15 -7.81
N TRP A 201 4.32 6.06 -8.56
CA TRP A 201 4.74 4.84 -9.25
C TRP A 201 5.84 4.14 -8.47
N HIS A 202 5.96 2.83 -8.65
CA HIS A 202 7.06 2.04 -8.09
C HIS A 202 8.12 1.84 -9.16
N ALA A 203 9.26 2.51 -8.99
CA ALA A 203 10.44 2.25 -9.79
C ALA A 203 11.26 1.12 -9.19
N CYS A 204 12.18 0.54 -9.96
CA CYS A 204 13.19 -0.38 -9.45
C CYS A 204 14.56 0.27 -9.64
N GLN A 205 15.33 0.36 -8.56
CA GLN A 205 16.73 0.74 -8.62
C GLN A 205 17.59 -0.43 -8.17
N ALA A 206 18.71 -0.63 -8.86
CA ALA A 206 19.68 -1.65 -8.53
C ALA A 206 21.09 -1.12 -8.74
N GLU A 207 22.05 -1.64 -7.99
CA GLU A 207 23.45 -1.28 -8.12
C GLU A 207 24.28 -2.51 -8.46
N ILE A 208 25.21 -2.33 -9.39
CA ILE A 208 26.14 -3.36 -9.84
C ILE A 208 27.56 -2.82 -9.64
N VAL A 209 28.42 -3.64 -9.05
CA VAL A 209 29.86 -3.34 -8.93
C VAL A 209 30.56 -3.85 -10.18
N VAL A 210 31.40 -3.00 -10.78
CA VAL A 210 32.16 -3.27 -12.00
C VAL A 210 33.55 -2.67 -11.88
N ASP A 211 34.50 -3.16 -12.67
CA ASP A 211 35.82 -2.53 -12.75
C ASP A 211 35.72 -1.15 -13.41
N GLU A 212 36.54 -0.17 -13.01
CA GLU A 212 36.50 1.18 -13.60
C GLU A 212 36.77 1.15 -15.11
N GLU A 213 37.70 0.29 -15.56
CA GLU A 213 38.00 0.09 -16.98
C GLU A 213 36.76 -0.41 -17.77
N PHE A 214 35.86 -1.16 -17.12
CA PHE A 214 34.61 -1.59 -17.75
C PHE A 214 33.72 -0.39 -18.04
N VAL A 215 33.62 0.57 -17.11
CA VAL A 215 32.79 1.77 -17.27
C VAL A 215 33.30 2.63 -18.42
N ASP A 216 34.61 2.88 -18.46
CA ASP A 216 35.21 3.67 -19.54
C ASP A 216 34.99 3.00 -20.90
N LYS A 217 35.27 1.69 -21.00
CA LYS A 217 35.20 0.95 -22.26
C LYS A 217 33.78 0.73 -22.78
N LYS A 218 32.81 0.52 -21.89
CA LYS A 218 31.43 0.16 -22.28
C LYS A 218 30.46 1.32 -22.24
N LEU A 219 30.62 2.26 -21.32
CA LEU A 219 29.68 3.36 -21.08
C LEU A 219 30.27 4.75 -21.43
N GLY A 220 31.59 4.88 -21.57
CA GLY A 220 32.23 6.14 -21.96
C GLY A 220 31.92 7.32 -21.03
N ASN A 221 31.68 7.02 -19.75
CA ASN A 221 31.27 7.99 -18.72
C ASN A 221 29.97 8.76 -19.07
N MET A 222 29.04 8.09 -19.77
CA MET A 222 27.71 8.60 -20.11
C MET A 222 26.60 7.92 -19.32
N ILE A 223 25.45 8.60 -19.22
CA ILE A 223 24.20 7.96 -18.77
C ILE A 223 23.53 7.28 -19.97
N HIS A 224 23.36 5.97 -19.92
CA HIS A 224 22.71 5.21 -20.98
C HIS A 224 21.21 5.06 -20.70
N LEU A 225 20.36 5.49 -21.64
CA LEU A 225 18.90 5.48 -21.54
C LEU A 225 18.31 4.53 -22.59
N PHE A 226 17.65 3.47 -22.13
CA PHE A 226 16.99 2.47 -22.96
C PHE A 226 15.48 2.65 -22.88
N ASN A 227 14.86 3.06 -23.99
CA ASN A 227 13.42 3.27 -24.05
C ASN A 227 12.70 2.01 -24.57
N PHE A 228 11.77 1.49 -23.77
CA PHE A 228 10.96 0.32 -24.11
C PHE A 228 9.56 0.71 -24.61
N GLY A 229 8.99 1.79 -24.06
CA GLY A 229 7.67 2.29 -24.43
C GLY A 229 6.48 1.49 -23.88
N ASP A 230 6.70 0.40 -23.13
CA ASP A 230 5.64 -0.35 -22.48
C ASP A 230 5.08 0.42 -21.26
N LYS A 231 3.79 0.22 -20.94
CA LYS A 231 3.18 0.69 -19.69
C LYS A 231 3.88 0.10 -18.46
N LYS A 232 4.31 -1.17 -18.51
CA LYS A 232 4.98 -1.84 -17.38
C LYS A 232 6.38 -1.28 -17.14
N LEU A 233 7.18 -1.14 -18.20
CA LEU A 233 8.53 -0.63 -18.17
C LEU A 233 8.70 0.41 -19.30
N LYS A 234 8.85 1.68 -18.92
CA LYS A 234 8.99 2.79 -19.88
C LYS A 234 10.41 2.92 -20.38
N PHE A 235 11.35 3.05 -19.44
CA PHE A 235 12.76 3.16 -19.74
C PHE A 235 13.65 2.68 -18.59
N ILE A 236 14.88 2.30 -18.93
CA ILE A 236 15.96 2.00 -17.99
C ILE A 236 17.08 3.01 -18.20
N ALA A 237 17.58 3.60 -17.11
CA ALA A 237 18.78 4.42 -17.11
C ALA A 237 19.93 3.69 -16.42
N ILE A 238 21.12 3.68 -17.03
CA ILE A 238 22.37 3.23 -16.41
C ILE A 238 23.19 4.47 -16.11
N THR A 239 23.45 4.72 -14.83
CA THR A 239 24.24 5.88 -14.37
C THR A 239 25.56 5.40 -13.78
N PRO A 240 26.71 5.78 -14.37
CA PRO A 240 28.01 5.39 -13.85
C PRO A 240 28.43 6.25 -12.63
N LYS A 241 29.06 5.60 -11.66
CA LYS A 241 29.53 6.15 -10.38
C LYS A 241 30.87 5.54 -9.99
N LYS A 242 31.92 5.82 -10.78
CA LYS A 242 33.20 5.09 -10.75
C LYS A 242 32.96 3.60 -10.99
N ASN A 243 33.44 2.73 -10.10
CA ASN A 243 33.27 1.28 -10.10
C ASN A 243 31.83 0.79 -9.78
N ILE A 244 30.82 1.65 -9.74
CA ILE A 244 29.42 1.27 -9.49
C ILE A 244 28.53 1.77 -10.62
N LEU A 245 27.65 0.90 -11.11
CA LEU A 245 26.57 1.23 -12.04
C LEU A 245 25.23 1.25 -11.31
N THR A 246 24.58 2.41 -11.29
CA THR A 246 23.20 2.53 -10.80
C THR A 246 22.22 2.33 -11.95
N LEU A 247 21.47 1.24 -11.91
CA LEU A 247 20.37 0.93 -12.80
C LEU A 247 19.07 1.53 -12.25
N THR A 248 18.37 2.32 -13.04
CA THR A 248 17.08 2.93 -12.67
C THR A 248 16.03 2.56 -13.71
N ALA A 249 15.14 1.65 -13.36
CA ALA A 249 14.04 1.19 -14.19
C ALA A 249 12.74 1.90 -13.79
N ILE A 250 12.11 2.57 -14.75
CA ILE A 250 10.95 3.45 -14.54
C ILE A 250 9.73 2.91 -15.27
N GLY A 251 8.61 2.83 -14.56
CA GLY A 251 7.32 2.34 -15.02
C GLY A 251 6.30 2.45 -13.89
N GLU A 252 5.05 2.06 -14.14
CA GLU A 252 3.97 2.19 -13.14
C GLU A 252 4.20 1.29 -11.92
N HIS A 253 4.62 0.03 -12.17
CA HIS A 253 4.89 -0.98 -11.16
C HIS A 253 6.07 -1.88 -11.57
N VAL A 254 7.30 -1.36 -11.52
CA VAL A 254 8.50 -2.09 -11.94
C VAL A 254 9.05 -2.93 -10.78
N LYS A 255 9.24 -4.22 -11.02
CA LYS A 255 9.90 -5.16 -10.10
C LYS A 255 11.35 -5.42 -10.52
N ILE A 256 12.14 -6.02 -9.63
CA ILE A 256 13.52 -6.42 -9.95
C ILE A 256 13.56 -7.52 -11.02
N ALA A 257 12.54 -8.38 -11.07
CA ALA A 257 12.36 -9.36 -12.14
C ALA A 257 12.21 -8.68 -13.52
N ASP A 258 11.42 -7.61 -13.62
CA ASP A 258 11.26 -6.85 -14.88
C ASP A 258 12.59 -6.23 -15.32
N LEU A 259 13.38 -5.71 -14.37
CA LEU A 259 14.71 -5.18 -14.66
C LEU A 259 15.67 -6.29 -15.13
N LYS A 260 15.69 -7.45 -14.46
CA LYS A 260 16.54 -8.59 -14.85
C LYS A 260 16.17 -9.15 -16.21
N ASP A 261 14.87 -9.30 -16.47
CA ASP A 261 14.33 -9.72 -17.77
C ASP A 261 14.74 -8.76 -18.88
N ALA A 262 14.55 -7.45 -18.65
CA ALA A 262 14.96 -6.42 -19.58
C ALA A 262 16.47 -6.44 -19.85
N ILE A 263 17.32 -6.66 -18.83
CA ILE A 263 18.76 -6.78 -19.03
C ILE A 263 19.08 -7.99 -19.93
N GLN A 264 18.50 -9.16 -19.64
CA GLN A 264 18.81 -10.41 -20.37
C GLN A 264 18.29 -10.42 -21.82
N ASN A 265 17.10 -9.86 -22.03
CA ASN A 265 16.35 -9.96 -23.29
C ASN A 265 16.45 -8.72 -24.19
N SER A 266 17.29 -7.74 -23.84
CA SER A 266 17.51 -6.55 -24.65
C SER A 266 18.99 -6.30 -24.93
N GLU A 267 19.27 -5.24 -25.69
CA GLU A 267 20.62 -4.74 -25.95
C GLU A 267 21.37 -4.27 -24.69
N ILE A 268 20.68 -4.11 -23.56
CA ILE A 268 21.27 -3.69 -22.28
C ILE A 268 22.39 -4.62 -21.82
N LYS A 269 22.28 -5.94 -22.06
CA LYS A 269 23.35 -6.91 -21.68
C LYS A 269 24.71 -6.57 -22.27
N ASN A 270 24.78 -5.83 -23.37
CA ASN A 270 26.04 -5.43 -23.98
C ASN A 270 26.78 -4.35 -23.18
N TYR A 271 26.06 -3.68 -22.27
CA TYR A 271 26.53 -2.58 -21.43
C TYR A 271 26.64 -2.97 -19.95
N LEU A 272 26.44 -4.24 -19.62
CA LEU A 272 26.50 -4.78 -18.25
C LEU A 272 27.27 -6.11 -18.22
N PRO A 273 28.03 -6.42 -17.16
CA PRO A 273 28.81 -7.65 -17.10
C PRO A 273 27.94 -8.90 -16.87
N SER A 274 27.02 -8.87 -15.90
CA SER A 274 26.00 -9.91 -15.65
C SER A 274 24.93 -9.37 -14.69
N VAL A 275 23.70 -9.89 -14.76
CA VAL A 275 22.63 -9.60 -13.80
C VAL A 275 22.88 -10.17 -12.40
N GLU A 276 23.81 -11.13 -12.27
CA GLU A 276 24.18 -11.74 -10.99
C GLU A 276 25.02 -10.80 -10.13
N ASN A 277 25.65 -9.79 -10.73
CA ASN A 277 26.50 -8.81 -10.05
C ASN A 277 25.69 -7.69 -9.36
N ILE A 278 24.36 -7.80 -9.30
CA ILE A 278 23.51 -6.86 -8.57
C ILE A 278 23.74 -7.06 -7.07
N VAL A 279 24.40 -6.10 -6.43
CA VAL A 279 24.73 -6.14 -5.00
C VAL A 279 23.61 -5.63 -4.11
N CYS A 280 22.77 -4.73 -4.63
CA CYS A 280 21.62 -4.21 -3.92
C CYS A 280 20.50 -3.85 -4.89
N HIS A 281 19.27 -3.80 -4.39
CA HIS A 281 18.15 -3.20 -5.11
C HIS A 281 17.12 -2.63 -4.14
N CYS A 282 16.31 -1.70 -4.62
CA CYS A 282 15.20 -1.10 -3.87
C CYS A 282 14.09 -0.65 -4.82
N HIS A 283 12.89 -0.44 -4.26
CA HIS A 283 11.70 -0.06 -5.03
C HIS A 283 11.15 1.31 -4.63
N PRO A 284 11.82 2.42 -5.02
CA PRO A 284 11.38 3.75 -4.63
C PRO A 284 10.04 4.13 -5.27
N LYS A 285 9.19 4.76 -4.45
CA LYS A 285 8.00 5.48 -4.87
C LYS A 285 8.42 6.81 -5.52
N LEU A 286 7.90 7.07 -6.72
CA LEU A 286 8.09 8.32 -7.47
C LEU A 286 6.76 9.06 -7.62
N PRO A 287 6.66 10.33 -7.20
CA PRO A 287 5.42 11.09 -7.36
C PRO A 287 5.08 11.35 -8.84
N VAL A 288 3.85 11.01 -9.24
CA VAL A 288 3.32 11.22 -10.60
C VAL A 288 2.15 12.19 -10.67
N THR A 289 1.71 12.68 -9.51
CA THR A 289 0.77 13.80 -9.37
C THR A 289 1.30 14.79 -8.32
N SER A 290 0.56 15.87 -8.11
CA SER A 290 0.82 16.82 -7.02
C SER A 290 -0.06 16.49 -5.81
N ALA A 291 0.39 16.84 -4.61
CA ALA A 291 -0.42 16.74 -3.40
C ALA A 291 -1.62 17.72 -3.41
N LYS A 292 -2.66 17.37 -2.65
CA LYS A 292 -3.77 18.28 -2.33
C LYS A 292 -3.59 18.78 -0.91
N GLN A 293 -3.76 20.10 -0.73
CA GLN A 293 -3.64 20.78 0.56
C GLN A 293 -2.35 20.43 1.34
N PRO A 294 -1.13 20.65 0.79
CA PRO A 294 0.13 20.41 1.50
C PRO A 294 0.48 21.55 2.48
N TYR A 295 -0.52 22.18 3.10
CA TYR A 295 -0.35 23.29 4.02
C TYR A 295 -1.52 23.35 5.00
N TYR A 296 -1.24 23.88 6.17
CA TYR A 296 -2.19 24.17 7.24
C TYR A 296 -1.70 25.40 8.03
N ASP A 297 -2.48 25.92 8.97
CA ASP A 297 -1.98 26.94 9.89
C ASP A 297 -0.74 26.39 10.59
N ARG A 298 0.37 27.14 10.52
CA ARG A 298 1.69 26.81 11.08
C ARG A 298 2.38 25.57 10.50
N MET A 299 1.92 25.03 9.36
CA MET A 299 2.53 23.84 8.76
C MET A 299 2.59 23.86 7.23
N ALA A 300 3.71 23.42 6.66
CA ALA A 300 3.84 23.15 5.22
C ALA A 300 4.50 21.79 4.96
N ILE A 301 4.03 21.07 3.95
CA ILE A 301 4.66 19.83 3.46
C ILE A 301 5.43 20.20 2.19
N ILE A 302 6.68 19.74 2.07
CA ILE A 302 7.62 20.13 1.01
C ILE A 302 8.30 18.91 0.36
N GLY A 303 9.08 19.13 -0.70
CA GLY A 303 9.74 18.06 -1.46
C GLY A 303 8.76 17.18 -2.22
N ASP A 304 9.14 15.92 -2.44
CA ASP A 304 8.34 14.95 -3.20
C ASP A 304 6.98 14.66 -2.57
N ALA A 305 6.82 14.88 -1.26
CA ALA A 305 5.53 14.77 -0.57
C ALA A 305 4.56 15.91 -0.94
N CYS A 306 5.04 16.99 -1.55
CA CYS A 306 4.23 18.13 -1.99
C CYS A 306 4.01 18.15 -3.50
N ASP A 307 5.07 18.44 -4.26
CA ASP A 307 5.00 18.56 -5.71
C ASP A 307 6.40 18.33 -6.28
N SER A 308 6.49 17.52 -7.32
CA SER A 308 7.75 17.18 -7.97
C SER A 308 7.56 17.16 -9.47
N ARG A 309 8.63 17.45 -10.22
CA ARG A 309 8.57 17.39 -11.68
C ARG A 309 8.37 15.93 -12.11
N TYR A 310 7.43 15.72 -13.04
CA TYR A 310 7.01 14.38 -13.46
C TYR A 310 8.21 13.56 -13.98
N LEU A 311 8.54 12.45 -13.32
CA LEU A 311 9.60 11.48 -13.68
C LEU A 311 11.04 12.03 -13.81
N LYS A 312 11.34 13.24 -13.33
CA LYS A 312 12.72 13.80 -13.31
C LYS A 312 12.89 14.88 -12.24
N ASN A 313 14.14 15.26 -11.97
CA ASN A 313 14.49 16.44 -11.15
C ASN A 313 13.87 16.52 -9.74
N GLY A 314 13.88 15.41 -8.99
CA GLY A 314 13.42 15.42 -7.60
C GLY A 314 14.18 16.41 -6.69
N ILE A 315 15.51 16.52 -6.85
CA ILE A 315 16.35 17.42 -6.04
C ILE A 315 16.09 18.90 -6.38
N GLU A 316 15.91 19.23 -7.66
CA GLU A 316 15.50 20.59 -8.05
C GLU A 316 14.12 20.95 -7.48
N SER A 317 13.19 19.99 -7.50
CA SER A 317 11.85 20.18 -6.93
C SER A 317 11.90 20.38 -5.42
N ALA A 318 12.77 19.64 -4.72
CA ALA A 318 13.06 19.84 -3.30
C ALA A 318 13.58 21.26 -3.01
N TYR A 319 14.54 21.76 -3.79
CA TYR A 319 15.07 23.13 -3.66
C TYR A 319 13.95 24.17 -3.76
N TYR A 320 13.12 24.13 -4.80
CA TYR A 320 12.10 25.16 -5.01
C TYR A 320 10.95 25.09 -4.01
N THR A 321 10.50 23.88 -3.65
CA THR A 321 9.43 23.73 -2.64
C THR A 321 9.91 24.22 -1.27
N ALA A 322 11.16 23.92 -0.89
CA ALA A 322 11.80 24.44 0.31
C ALA A 322 11.90 25.98 0.29
N PHE A 323 12.44 26.54 -0.79
CA PHE A 323 12.57 28.00 -0.93
C PHE A 323 11.22 28.71 -0.86
N PHE A 324 10.21 28.24 -1.61
CA PHE A 324 8.88 28.86 -1.62
C PHE A 324 8.19 28.77 -0.26
N ALA A 325 8.39 27.68 0.49
CA ALA A 325 7.85 27.54 1.84
C ALA A 325 8.54 28.50 2.82
N ALA A 326 9.87 28.55 2.83
CA ALA A 326 10.63 29.47 3.69
C ALA A 326 10.32 30.94 3.38
N ASP A 327 10.25 31.31 2.09
CA ASP A 327 9.82 32.64 1.65
C ASP A 327 8.40 32.97 2.11
N ALA A 328 7.45 32.04 2.00
CA ALA A 328 6.09 32.24 2.48
C ALA A 328 6.04 32.50 3.99
N VAL A 329 6.72 31.66 4.76
CA VAL A 329 6.80 31.69 6.23
C VAL A 329 7.40 33.01 6.71
N VAL A 330 8.55 33.40 6.17
CA VAL A 330 9.27 34.60 6.63
C VAL A 330 8.59 35.87 6.15
N ASN A 331 8.20 35.96 4.87
CA ASN A 331 7.79 37.24 4.28
C ASN A 331 6.30 37.53 4.36
N TYR A 332 5.44 36.52 4.45
CA TYR A 332 3.99 36.71 4.30
C TYR A 332 3.19 36.27 5.53
N GLY A 333 3.47 35.09 6.06
CA GLY A 333 2.79 34.55 7.24
C GLY A 333 2.82 33.03 7.29
N ILE A 334 2.59 32.51 8.49
CA ILE A 334 2.49 31.07 8.78
C ILE A 334 1.04 30.57 8.79
N ASP A 335 0.06 31.44 8.54
CA ASP A 335 -1.34 31.03 8.36
C ASP A 335 -1.55 30.30 7.01
N ALA A 336 -2.57 29.45 6.96
CA ALA A 336 -2.93 28.64 5.80
C ALA A 336 -3.25 29.50 4.57
N GLY A 337 -3.79 30.71 4.75
CA GLY A 337 -4.07 31.64 3.66
C GLY A 337 -2.79 32.15 2.98
N SER A 338 -1.81 32.56 3.79
CA SER A 338 -0.48 32.98 3.35
C SER A 338 0.26 31.84 2.66
N LEU A 339 0.30 30.64 3.27
CA LEU A 339 0.95 29.46 2.68
C LEU A 339 0.27 29.01 1.37
N LYS A 340 -1.06 29.06 1.29
CA LYS A 340 -1.80 28.77 0.05
C LYS A 340 -1.38 29.70 -1.09
N LYS A 341 -1.31 31.01 -0.80
CA LYS A 341 -1.09 32.05 -1.81
C LYS A 341 0.36 32.17 -2.24
N HIS A 342 1.30 32.05 -1.30
CA HIS A 342 2.71 32.36 -1.53
C HIS A 342 3.61 31.12 -1.66
N PHE A 343 3.23 29.99 -1.07
CA PHE A 343 3.92 28.71 -1.23
C PHE A 343 3.21 27.81 -2.26
N TYR A 344 2.01 27.31 -1.93
CA TYR A 344 1.36 26.27 -2.74
C TYR A 344 1.03 26.72 -4.17
N LYS A 345 0.57 27.96 -4.36
CA LYS A 345 0.29 28.51 -5.69
C LYS A 345 1.55 28.62 -6.56
N LYS A 346 2.72 28.92 -5.99
CA LYS A 346 4.00 28.95 -6.71
C LYS A 346 4.41 27.53 -7.12
N CYS A 347 4.34 26.56 -6.20
CA CYS A 347 4.60 25.15 -6.50
C CYS A 347 3.71 24.65 -7.65
N ARG A 348 2.39 24.88 -7.58
CA ARG A 348 1.46 24.44 -8.64
C ARG A 348 1.75 25.07 -10.00
N ARG A 349 2.13 26.34 -10.03
CA ARG A 349 2.48 27.01 -11.30
C ARG A 349 3.74 26.41 -11.90
N MET A 350 4.71 26.06 -11.07
CA MET A 350 6.00 25.53 -11.50
C MET A 350 5.93 24.06 -11.92
N PHE A 351 5.23 23.22 -11.16
CA PHE A 351 5.22 21.77 -11.35
C PHE A 351 3.89 21.25 -11.89
N ASN A 352 2.77 21.48 -11.18
CA ASN A 352 1.47 20.90 -11.57
C ASN A 352 1.06 21.23 -13.03
N ILE A 353 1.24 22.47 -13.48
CA ILE A 353 0.93 22.86 -14.86
C ILE A 353 1.92 22.24 -15.84
N ASP A 354 3.22 22.29 -15.54
CA ASP A 354 4.27 21.74 -16.41
C ASP A 354 4.17 20.21 -16.55
N ASN A 355 3.81 19.51 -15.47
CA ASN A 355 3.62 18.07 -15.43
C ASN A 355 2.50 17.58 -16.37
N LYS A 356 1.51 18.41 -16.69
CA LYS A 356 0.51 18.06 -17.71
C LYS A 356 1.15 17.91 -19.09
N TYR A 357 2.06 18.82 -19.44
CA TYR A 357 2.84 18.72 -20.68
C TYR A 357 3.82 17.54 -20.63
N GLY A 358 4.42 17.28 -19.47
CA GLY A 358 5.28 16.11 -19.26
C GLY A 358 4.56 14.79 -19.54
N LYS A 359 3.33 14.63 -19.05
CA LYS A 359 2.51 13.44 -19.32
C LYS A 359 2.23 13.22 -20.81
N ILE A 360 1.92 14.30 -21.54
CA ILE A 360 1.74 14.24 -23.00
C ILE A 360 3.05 13.83 -23.69
N MET A 361 4.17 14.44 -23.30
CA MET A 361 5.47 14.14 -23.88
C MET A 361 5.90 12.69 -23.64
N PHE A 362 5.75 12.17 -22.42
CA PHE A 362 6.04 10.77 -22.12
C PHE A 362 5.11 9.83 -22.89
N PHE A 363 3.82 10.16 -23.01
CA PHE A 363 2.90 9.41 -23.86
C PHE A 363 3.40 9.33 -25.31
N ILE A 364 3.82 10.46 -25.90
CA ILE A 364 4.39 10.48 -27.27
C ILE A 364 5.68 9.65 -27.33
N ASN A 365 6.59 9.83 -26.36
CA ASN A 365 7.85 9.07 -26.29
C ASN A 365 7.60 7.56 -26.24
N ASP A 366 6.63 7.11 -25.44
CA ASP A 366 6.28 5.69 -25.33
C ASP A 366 5.75 5.13 -26.66
N HIS A 367 4.94 5.91 -27.38
CA HIS A 367 4.44 5.50 -28.71
C HIS A 367 5.56 5.42 -29.74
N VAL A 368 6.48 6.39 -29.72
CA VAL A 368 7.65 6.39 -30.61
C VAL A 368 8.56 5.21 -30.29
N ALA A 369 8.82 4.94 -29.01
CA ALA A 369 9.64 3.80 -28.57
C ALA A 369 9.01 2.45 -28.94
N ASN A 370 7.69 2.29 -28.81
CA ASN A 370 7.02 1.04 -29.19
C ASN A 370 7.06 0.75 -30.69
N ASN A 371 7.09 1.77 -31.55
CA ASN A 371 7.03 1.60 -33.00
C ASN A 371 8.43 1.61 -33.64
N ARG A 372 8.83 0.50 -34.30
CA ARG A 372 10.17 0.39 -34.94
C ARG A 372 10.43 1.48 -35.97
N PHE A 373 9.43 1.79 -36.79
CA PHE A 373 9.54 2.82 -37.82
C PHE A 373 9.72 4.20 -37.21
N LEU A 374 8.93 4.56 -36.17
CA LEU A 374 9.02 5.87 -35.52
C LEU A 374 10.32 6.04 -34.73
N ALA A 375 10.78 5.01 -34.02
CA ALA A 375 12.07 5.02 -33.32
C ALA A 375 13.23 5.22 -34.31
N SER A 376 13.21 4.50 -35.45
CA SER A 376 14.19 4.66 -36.53
C SER A 376 14.13 6.06 -37.15
N LEU A 377 12.94 6.62 -37.33
CA LEU A 377 12.75 7.98 -37.84
C LEU A 377 13.33 9.02 -36.88
N GLN A 378 13.01 8.92 -35.59
CA GLN A 378 13.58 9.80 -34.55
C GLN A 378 15.11 9.71 -34.55
N ALA A 379 15.66 8.49 -34.65
CA ALA A 379 17.08 8.27 -34.67
C ALA A 379 17.75 8.94 -35.89
N SER A 380 17.22 8.69 -37.10
CA SER A 380 17.73 9.29 -38.34
C SER A 380 17.70 10.82 -38.30
N VAL A 381 16.64 11.43 -37.75
CA VAL A 381 16.54 12.90 -37.65
C VAL A 381 17.61 13.45 -36.70
N ALA A 382 17.84 12.79 -35.56
CA ALA A 382 18.89 13.20 -34.63
C ALA A 382 20.30 13.02 -35.23
N ASP A 383 20.55 11.93 -35.98
CA ASP A 383 21.82 11.72 -36.69
C ASP A 383 22.09 12.82 -37.73
N ILE A 384 21.06 13.22 -38.49
CA ILE A 384 21.16 14.30 -39.47
C ILE A 384 21.49 15.62 -38.78
N GLU A 385 20.82 15.93 -37.67
CA GLU A 385 21.13 17.12 -36.89
C GLU A 385 22.57 17.11 -36.38
N HIS A 386 23.06 15.96 -35.91
CA HIS A 386 24.43 15.84 -35.39
C HIS A 386 25.48 16.04 -36.48
N ASN A 387 25.26 15.45 -37.66
CA ASN A 387 26.24 15.42 -38.75
C ASN A 387 26.19 16.65 -39.67
N ARG A 388 25.02 17.27 -39.85
CA ARG A 388 24.81 18.28 -40.91
C ARG A 388 24.36 19.65 -40.40
N THR A 389 24.09 19.78 -39.10
CA THR A 389 23.50 21.00 -38.53
C THR A 389 24.37 21.59 -37.43
N LEU A 390 24.51 22.92 -37.43
CA LEU A 390 25.18 23.67 -36.36
C LEU A 390 24.51 23.39 -35.00
N PRO A 391 25.26 23.29 -33.88
CA PRO A 391 24.70 22.99 -32.55
C PRO A 391 23.52 23.88 -32.13
N SER A 392 23.51 25.16 -32.54
CA SER A 392 22.41 26.10 -32.27
C SER A 392 21.07 25.64 -32.86
N SER A 393 21.10 24.96 -34.00
CA SER A 393 19.95 24.57 -34.83
C SER A 393 19.55 23.09 -34.69
N ARG A 394 20.17 22.32 -33.78
CA ARG A 394 19.81 20.93 -33.48
C ARG A 394 18.58 20.87 -32.55
N HIS A 395 17.39 20.90 -33.13
CA HIS A 395 16.14 20.96 -32.37
C HIS A 395 15.79 19.63 -31.69
N MET A 396 15.87 18.51 -32.40
CA MET A 396 15.62 17.16 -31.86
C MET A 396 16.60 16.84 -30.73
N SER A 397 17.91 17.02 -30.99
CA SER A 397 18.95 16.70 -30.01
C SER A 397 18.74 17.47 -28.70
N LYS A 398 18.41 18.77 -28.80
CA LYS A 398 18.07 19.59 -27.62
C LYS A 398 16.80 19.12 -26.93
N CYS A 399 15.76 18.74 -27.68
CA CYS A 399 14.53 18.23 -27.08
C CYS A 399 14.80 16.93 -26.29
N MET A 400 15.56 15.99 -26.86
CA MET A 400 15.96 14.75 -26.18
C MET A 400 16.79 15.03 -24.93
N TRP A 401 17.80 15.89 -25.03
CA TRP A 401 18.62 16.33 -23.89
C TRP A 401 17.74 16.85 -22.75
N TYR A 402 16.95 17.89 -23.00
CA TYR A 402 16.14 18.54 -21.96
C TYR A 402 15.02 17.65 -21.42
N PHE A 403 14.54 16.71 -22.22
CA PHE A 403 13.50 15.79 -21.81
C PHE A 403 13.96 14.92 -20.64
N PHE A 404 15.18 14.39 -20.70
CA PHE A 404 15.74 13.51 -19.67
C PHE A 404 16.66 14.20 -18.65
N SER A 405 17.43 15.24 -19.04
CA SER A 405 18.28 16.00 -18.11
C SER A 405 17.49 16.89 -17.15
N GLY A 406 16.27 17.25 -17.56
CA GLY A 406 15.37 18.09 -16.78
C GLY A 406 15.70 19.58 -16.72
N GLU A 407 16.70 20.04 -17.47
CA GLU A 407 17.11 21.45 -17.41
C GLU A 407 16.09 22.43 -18.03
N ALA A 408 15.03 21.95 -18.70
CA ALA A 408 13.96 22.81 -19.21
C ALA A 408 12.56 22.33 -18.78
N PRO A 409 11.59 23.26 -18.64
CA PRO A 409 10.18 22.92 -18.43
C PRO A 409 9.61 22.11 -19.60
N TYR A 410 8.76 21.12 -19.32
CA TYR A 410 8.11 20.31 -20.34
C TYR A 410 7.31 21.11 -21.35
N LYS A 411 6.61 22.16 -20.91
CA LYS A 411 5.88 23.05 -21.82
C LYS A 411 6.79 23.61 -22.91
N TRP A 412 7.99 24.04 -22.52
CA TRP A 412 8.96 24.61 -23.46
C TRP A 412 9.50 23.56 -24.42
N ILE A 413 9.77 22.35 -23.93
CA ILE A 413 10.29 21.25 -24.76
C ILE A 413 9.24 20.83 -25.80
N LEU A 414 7.97 20.68 -25.40
CA LEU A 414 6.88 20.33 -26.30
C LEU A 414 6.73 21.39 -27.41
N LEU A 415 6.70 22.67 -27.07
CA LEU A 415 6.61 23.74 -28.07
C LEU A 415 7.79 23.71 -29.04
N ARG A 416 9.00 23.41 -28.55
CA ARG A 416 10.20 23.31 -29.39
C ARG A 416 10.21 22.07 -30.28
N SER A 417 9.58 20.97 -29.84
CA SER A 417 9.40 19.77 -30.68
C SER A 417 8.47 19.99 -31.88
N LEU A 418 7.64 21.04 -31.84
CA LEU A 418 6.73 21.45 -32.92
C LEU A 418 7.33 22.52 -33.84
N HIS A 419 8.64 22.77 -33.75
CA HIS A 419 9.28 23.79 -34.57
C HIS A 419 9.18 23.45 -36.07
N PRO A 420 8.80 24.39 -36.96
CA PRO A 420 8.54 24.10 -38.38
C PRO A 420 9.71 23.41 -39.10
N ARG A 421 10.95 23.83 -38.80
CA ARG A 421 12.15 23.17 -39.37
C ARG A 421 12.26 21.71 -38.96
N LEU A 422 12.01 21.38 -37.69
CA LEU A 422 12.08 20.01 -37.20
C LEU A 422 10.97 19.15 -37.81
N LEU A 423 9.75 19.69 -37.91
CA LEU A 423 8.63 19.01 -38.57
C LEU A 423 8.91 18.76 -40.05
N PHE A 424 9.54 19.71 -40.74
CA PHE A 424 9.96 19.55 -42.13
C PHE A 424 11.03 18.47 -42.29
N THR A 425 12.04 18.44 -41.41
CA THR A 425 13.05 17.36 -41.40
C THR A 425 12.42 15.99 -41.14
N PHE A 426 11.48 15.91 -40.19
CA PHE A 426 10.71 14.69 -39.94
C PHE A 426 9.90 14.26 -41.15
N PHE A 427 9.23 15.18 -41.84
CA PHE A 427 8.45 14.91 -43.04
C PHE A 427 9.36 14.35 -44.15
N LEU A 428 10.47 15.02 -44.46
CA LEU A 428 11.43 14.52 -45.46
C LEU A 428 11.95 13.12 -45.11
N GLN A 429 12.36 12.93 -43.86
CA GLN A 429 12.95 11.66 -43.43
C GLN A 429 11.90 10.54 -43.33
N PHE A 430 10.64 10.87 -43.08
CA PHE A 430 9.53 9.92 -43.09
C PHE A 430 9.42 9.26 -44.48
N PHE A 431 9.43 10.05 -45.56
CA PHE A 431 9.40 9.48 -46.92
C PHE A 431 10.64 8.66 -47.23
N VAL A 432 11.84 9.15 -46.87
CA VAL A 432 13.09 8.40 -47.08
C VAL A 432 13.07 7.03 -46.38
N ASN A 433 12.65 6.99 -45.11
CA ASN A 433 12.53 5.75 -44.35
C ASN A 433 11.43 4.84 -44.92
N LEU A 434 10.28 5.40 -45.31
CA LEU A 434 9.15 4.65 -45.89
C LEU A 434 9.55 3.99 -47.23
N PHE A 435 10.24 4.72 -48.12
CA PHE A 435 10.78 4.16 -49.36
C PHE A 435 11.84 3.08 -49.11
N SER A 436 12.65 3.21 -48.05
CA SER A 436 13.62 2.19 -47.65
C SER A 436 12.94 0.91 -47.14
N GLU A 437 11.89 1.03 -46.31
CA GLU A 437 11.11 -0.12 -45.84
C GLU A 437 10.35 -0.82 -46.97
N LEU A 438 9.74 -0.07 -47.89
CA LEU A 438 9.07 -0.63 -49.08
C LEU A 438 10.05 -1.39 -50.00
N LYS A 439 11.32 -0.95 -50.07
CA LYS A 439 12.39 -1.68 -50.77
C LYS A 439 12.82 -2.95 -50.03
N LYS A 440 12.88 -2.94 -48.69
CA LYS A 440 13.19 -4.13 -47.87
C LYS A 440 12.04 -5.16 -47.86
N GLY A 441 10.79 -4.71 -47.94
CA GLY A 441 9.58 -5.54 -47.97
C GLY A 441 9.46 -6.46 -49.20
N LYS A 442 10.21 -6.22 -50.28
CA LYS A 442 10.28 -7.10 -51.46
C LYS A 442 11.19 -8.33 -51.31
N LYS A 443 11.89 -8.49 -50.16
CA LYS A 443 12.88 -9.58 -49.95
C LYS A 443 12.59 -10.49 -48.75
N SER A 444 11.48 -10.31 -48.04
CA SER A 444 11.21 -10.95 -46.74
C SER A 444 9.76 -11.40 -46.59
N THR A 445 9.27 -12.24 -47.51
CA THR A 445 7.93 -12.82 -47.43
C THR A 445 7.86 -14.22 -46.81
N ASN A 446 8.99 -14.90 -46.53
CA ASN A 446 8.97 -16.26 -45.98
C ASN A 446 9.22 -16.40 -44.47
N GLU A 447 9.81 -15.42 -43.77
CA GLU A 447 10.13 -15.57 -42.32
C GLU A 447 8.97 -15.24 -41.37
N SER A 448 7.98 -14.45 -41.80
CA SER A 448 6.91 -13.97 -40.91
C SER A 448 5.80 -14.99 -40.66
N GLU A 449 5.65 -16.00 -41.52
CA GLU A 449 4.74 -17.15 -41.36
C GLU A 449 5.33 -18.19 -40.39
N GLU A 450 6.63 -18.50 -40.49
CA GLU A 450 7.31 -19.44 -39.58
C GLU A 450 7.35 -18.94 -38.13
N ILE A 451 7.51 -17.63 -37.92
CA ILE A 451 7.50 -17.04 -36.58
C ILE A 451 6.09 -17.07 -35.98
N LYS A 452 5.04 -16.84 -36.77
CA LYS A 452 3.64 -16.97 -36.31
C LYS A 452 3.26 -18.42 -35.99
N GLN A 453 3.81 -19.40 -36.72
CA GLN A 453 3.64 -20.82 -36.42
C GLN A 453 4.43 -21.28 -35.18
N LYS A 454 5.65 -20.75 -34.95
CA LYS A 454 6.41 -20.98 -33.70
C LYS A 454 5.75 -20.34 -32.47
N ILE A 455 5.12 -19.18 -32.62
CA ILE A 455 4.38 -18.50 -31.53
C ILE A 455 3.08 -19.25 -31.19
N ARG A 456 2.41 -19.87 -32.17
CA ARG A 456 1.23 -20.73 -31.94
C ARG A 456 1.54 -22.11 -31.35
N ARG A 457 2.80 -22.59 -31.41
CA ARG A 457 3.22 -23.88 -30.85
C ARG A 457 3.81 -23.82 -29.43
N LYS A 458 3.91 -22.64 -28.81
CA LYS A 458 4.10 -22.53 -27.35
C LYS A 458 2.75 -22.73 -26.65
N ILE A 459 2.23 -23.95 -26.72
CA ILE A 459 1.36 -24.45 -25.65
C ILE A 459 2.29 -24.53 -24.44
N ILE A 460 2.15 -23.55 -23.54
CA ILE A 460 2.86 -23.54 -22.27
C ILE A 460 2.46 -24.84 -21.57
N ALA A 461 3.40 -25.77 -21.41
CA ALA A 461 3.23 -26.86 -20.46
C ALA A 461 2.93 -26.19 -19.11
N VAL A 462 1.69 -26.33 -18.63
CA VAL A 462 1.32 -25.77 -17.32
C VAL A 462 2.24 -26.43 -16.30
N PRO A 463 3.05 -25.67 -15.58
CA PRO A 463 3.98 -26.26 -14.65
C PRO A 463 3.18 -26.80 -13.44
N HIS A 464 3.28 -28.11 -13.21
CA HIS A 464 2.69 -28.76 -12.05
C HIS A 464 3.71 -28.74 -10.92
N TYR A 465 3.48 -27.94 -9.88
CA TYR A 465 4.39 -27.84 -8.74
C TYR A 465 3.93 -28.68 -7.56
N THR A 466 4.73 -29.64 -7.14
CA THR A 466 4.48 -30.46 -5.95
C THR A 466 5.35 -30.00 -4.78
N LEU A 467 4.82 -30.10 -3.56
CA LEU A 467 5.60 -29.83 -2.36
C LEU A 467 6.53 -31.02 -2.11
N ASP A 468 7.77 -30.91 -2.61
CA ASP A 468 8.78 -31.96 -2.56
C ASP A 468 9.51 -32.02 -1.20
N LYS A 469 10.44 -32.97 -1.03
CA LYS A 469 11.23 -33.12 0.20
C LYS A 469 12.08 -31.86 0.42
N GLY A 470 11.92 -31.23 1.59
CA GLY A 470 12.55 -29.96 1.93
C GLY A 470 11.76 -28.73 1.45
N GLY A 471 10.56 -28.91 0.91
CA GLY A 471 9.68 -27.83 0.42
C GLY A 471 9.38 -26.81 1.52
N ARG A 472 9.36 -25.54 1.16
CA ARG A 472 9.22 -24.39 2.06
C ARG A 472 7.90 -23.68 1.83
N VAL A 473 7.12 -23.52 2.89
CA VAL A 473 5.86 -22.76 2.90
C VAL A 473 6.02 -21.56 3.82
N LEU A 474 5.75 -20.37 3.31
CA LEU A 474 5.66 -19.15 4.14
C LEU A 474 4.21 -18.78 4.35
N ILE A 475 3.85 -18.46 5.59
CA ILE A 475 2.50 -18.02 5.95
C ILE A 475 2.62 -16.61 6.53
N ILE A 476 1.90 -15.65 5.96
CA ILE A 476 1.93 -14.26 6.40
C ILE A 476 0.66 -13.99 7.21
N GLY A 477 0.80 -13.94 8.53
CA GLY A 477 -0.28 -13.83 9.51
C GLY A 477 -0.46 -15.13 10.31
N GLY A 478 -0.39 -15.03 11.63
CA GLY A 478 -0.52 -16.13 12.61
C GLY A 478 -1.90 -16.18 13.30
N GLY A 479 -2.91 -15.49 12.77
CA GLY A 479 -4.30 -15.61 13.21
C GLY A 479 -4.92 -16.98 12.86
N PRO A 480 -6.22 -17.20 13.10
CA PRO A 480 -6.86 -18.52 12.94
C PRO A 480 -6.64 -19.18 11.58
N ALA A 481 -6.68 -18.40 10.49
CA ALA A 481 -6.47 -18.93 9.14
C ALA A 481 -5.03 -19.38 8.88
N GLY A 482 -4.04 -18.59 9.30
CA GLY A 482 -2.64 -18.92 9.09
C GLY A 482 -2.19 -20.06 10.01
N ALA A 483 -2.59 -20.02 11.28
CA ALA A 483 -2.28 -21.08 12.23
C ALA A 483 -2.94 -22.41 11.83
N SER A 484 -4.22 -22.43 11.40
CA SER A 484 -4.85 -23.68 10.94
C SER A 484 -4.20 -24.24 9.68
N CYS A 485 -3.78 -23.36 8.75
CA CYS A 485 -3.03 -23.76 7.57
C CYS A 485 -1.69 -24.43 7.95
N ALA A 486 -0.92 -23.79 8.84
CA ALA A 486 0.36 -24.31 9.32
C ALA A 486 0.21 -25.68 10.00
N ILE A 487 -0.75 -25.79 10.93
CA ILE A 487 -1.02 -27.02 11.68
C ILE A 487 -1.39 -28.16 10.72
N THR A 488 -2.26 -27.87 9.75
CA THR A 488 -2.73 -28.87 8.78
C THR A 488 -1.58 -29.35 7.89
N LEU A 489 -0.75 -28.42 7.37
CA LEU A 489 0.43 -28.78 6.58
C LEU A 489 1.39 -29.68 7.35
N LEU A 490 1.71 -29.33 8.61
CA LEU A 490 2.64 -30.10 9.43
C LEU A 490 2.10 -31.49 9.79
N LYS A 491 0.79 -31.61 10.04
CA LYS A 491 0.16 -32.91 10.29
C LYS A 491 0.16 -33.80 9.05
N LEU A 492 -0.20 -33.26 7.88
CA LEU A 492 -0.14 -34.01 6.61
C LEU A 492 1.29 -34.43 6.29
N ALA A 493 2.27 -33.56 6.54
CA ALA A 493 3.69 -33.85 6.39
C ALA A 493 4.14 -35.01 7.29
N ALA A 494 3.76 -34.99 8.56
CA ALA A 494 4.05 -36.07 9.50
C ALA A 494 3.39 -37.40 9.10
N GLU A 495 2.12 -37.38 8.71
CA GLU A 495 1.36 -38.57 8.28
C GLU A 495 1.99 -39.21 7.04
N LYS A 496 2.34 -38.40 6.03
CA LYS A 496 2.93 -38.88 4.77
C LYS A 496 4.45 -38.98 4.81
N LYS A 497 5.08 -38.80 5.99
CA LYS A 497 6.53 -38.82 6.21
C LYS A 497 7.31 -37.95 5.22
N ARG A 498 6.78 -36.76 4.92
CA ARG A 498 7.39 -35.79 4.01
C ARG A 498 8.01 -34.65 4.81
N ASP A 499 9.30 -34.40 4.59
CA ASP A 499 9.99 -33.27 5.20
C ASP A 499 9.60 -31.96 4.51
N ILE A 500 9.00 -31.03 5.24
CA ILE A 500 8.65 -29.68 4.77
C ILE A 500 8.97 -28.67 5.87
N LYS A 501 9.24 -27.43 5.47
CA LYS A 501 9.51 -26.31 6.39
C LYS A 501 8.38 -25.31 6.30
N VAL A 502 7.70 -25.07 7.41
CA VAL A 502 6.63 -24.07 7.52
C VAL A 502 7.12 -22.92 8.40
N THR A 503 7.15 -21.72 7.86
CA THR A 503 7.50 -20.51 8.61
C THR A 503 6.32 -19.53 8.60
N ILE A 504 5.95 -19.04 9.77
CA ILE A 504 4.86 -18.07 9.98
C ILE A 504 5.46 -16.72 10.34
N PHE A 505 5.13 -15.69 9.56
CA PHE A 505 5.38 -14.30 9.92
C PHE A 505 4.17 -13.73 10.67
N GLU A 506 4.36 -13.32 11.92
CA GLU A 506 3.30 -12.66 12.72
C GLU A 506 3.80 -11.30 13.21
N GLY A 507 3.15 -10.23 12.77
CA GLY A 507 3.51 -8.85 13.11
C GLY A 507 2.82 -8.31 14.37
N LYS A 508 1.84 -9.04 14.92
CA LYS A 508 1.18 -8.71 16.17
C LYS A 508 1.82 -9.47 17.33
N ASP A 509 2.10 -8.73 18.39
CA ASP A 509 2.26 -9.34 19.70
C ASP A 509 0.89 -9.61 20.31
N PHE A 510 0.48 -10.88 20.37
CA PHE A 510 -0.76 -11.27 21.01
C PHE A 510 -0.77 -11.01 22.52
N SER A 511 0.34 -10.63 23.16
CA SER A 511 0.35 -10.22 24.57
C SER A 511 -0.20 -8.81 24.76
N ASN A 512 -0.01 -7.94 23.74
CA ASN A 512 -0.26 -6.50 23.84
C ASN A 512 -1.35 -5.99 22.88
N HIS A 513 -1.55 -6.67 21.75
CA HIS A 513 -2.52 -6.23 20.74
C HIS A 513 -3.91 -6.84 20.93
N PHE A 514 -4.93 -6.01 20.76
CA PHE A 514 -6.34 -6.43 20.82
C PHE A 514 -6.86 -6.87 19.45
N ASN A 515 -7.64 -7.95 19.44
CA ASN A 515 -8.40 -8.39 18.27
C ASN A 515 -9.84 -7.84 18.33
N GLN A 516 -10.22 -7.03 17.33
CA GLN A 516 -11.54 -6.38 17.25
C GLN A 516 -12.62 -7.36 16.78
N CYS A 517 -12.95 -8.33 17.63
CA CYS A 517 -13.93 -9.36 17.35
C CYS A 517 -14.66 -9.76 18.64
N MET A 518 -15.96 -10.04 18.52
CA MET A 518 -16.78 -10.53 19.63
C MET A 518 -16.34 -11.89 20.18
N GLY A 519 -15.57 -12.67 19.42
CA GLY A 519 -15.05 -13.97 19.86
C GLY A 519 -16.16 -14.98 20.13
N ILE A 520 -17.06 -15.16 19.18
CA ILE A 520 -18.13 -16.17 19.21
C ILE A 520 -17.66 -17.34 18.34
N LEU A 521 -17.70 -18.55 18.90
CA LEU A 521 -17.42 -19.80 18.22
C LEU A 521 -18.73 -20.53 17.97
N SER A 522 -19.03 -20.73 16.68
CA SER A 522 -20.15 -21.56 16.25
C SER A 522 -19.85 -23.05 16.45
N PRO A 523 -20.88 -23.91 16.48
CA PRO A 523 -20.70 -25.35 16.46
C PRO A 523 -19.81 -25.83 15.29
N ASP A 524 -19.91 -25.18 14.13
CA ASP A 524 -19.04 -25.45 12.98
C ASP A 524 -17.58 -25.06 13.23
N ALA A 525 -17.31 -23.89 13.84
CA ALA A 525 -15.95 -23.50 14.22
C ALA A 525 -15.33 -24.51 15.17
N MET A 526 -16.10 -24.98 16.15
CA MET A 526 -15.68 -26.02 17.09
C MET A 526 -15.41 -27.34 16.36
N ARG A 527 -16.31 -27.78 15.46
CA ARG A 527 -16.09 -28.98 14.64
C ARG A 527 -14.80 -28.87 13.82
N VAL A 528 -14.53 -27.73 13.19
CA VAL A 528 -13.29 -27.53 12.41
C VAL A 528 -12.06 -27.63 13.32
N LEU A 529 -12.08 -26.97 14.49
CA LEU A 529 -10.96 -27.02 15.44
C LEU A 529 -10.69 -28.45 15.93
N TYR A 530 -11.72 -29.18 16.35
CA TYR A 530 -11.56 -30.54 16.88
C TYR A 530 -11.31 -31.60 15.80
N SER A 531 -12.12 -31.61 14.73
CA SER A 531 -12.14 -32.70 13.77
C SER A 531 -11.15 -32.51 12.62
N LEU A 532 -10.95 -31.28 12.15
CA LEU A 532 -10.08 -31.01 10.99
C LEU A 532 -8.69 -30.55 11.42
N VAL A 533 -8.62 -29.51 12.25
CA VAL A 533 -7.34 -29.00 12.76
C VAL A 533 -6.76 -29.94 13.83
N GLY A 534 -7.62 -30.70 14.53
CA GLY A 534 -7.23 -31.64 15.58
C GLY A 534 -6.59 -30.94 16.78
N VAL A 535 -7.20 -29.84 17.21
CA VAL A 535 -6.80 -29.02 18.35
C VAL A 535 -7.88 -29.12 19.42
N ASN A 536 -7.49 -29.51 20.62
CA ASN A 536 -8.34 -29.44 21.81
C ASN A 536 -7.98 -28.17 22.60
N MET A 537 -8.90 -27.21 22.68
CA MET A 537 -8.63 -25.94 23.36
C MET A 537 -8.78 -26.08 24.88
N PRO A 538 -7.86 -25.52 25.69
CA PRO A 538 -7.99 -25.49 27.14
C PRO A 538 -9.29 -24.82 27.58
N GLN A 539 -9.93 -25.37 28.62
CA GLN A 539 -11.18 -24.84 29.16
C GLN A 539 -11.09 -23.35 29.53
N ALA A 540 -9.93 -22.89 30.00
CA ALA A 540 -9.68 -21.50 30.38
C ALA A 540 -9.82 -20.46 29.24
N ILE A 541 -9.76 -20.87 27.96
CA ILE A 541 -9.95 -19.97 26.81
C ILE A 541 -11.43 -19.61 26.63
N PHE A 542 -12.32 -20.54 27.01
CA PHE A 542 -13.76 -20.34 26.97
C PHE A 542 -14.21 -19.44 28.12
N ARG A 543 -15.18 -18.57 27.83
CA ARG A 543 -15.68 -17.57 28.80
C ARG A 543 -17.13 -17.83 29.16
N SER A 544 -17.97 -18.11 28.16
CA SER A 544 -19.38 -18.43 28.41
C SER A 544 -19.89 -19.42 27.38
N ARG A 545 -20.82 -20.28 27.82
CA ARG A 545 -21.68 -21.08 26.95
C ARG A 545 -22.90 -20.24 26.59
N ILE A 546 -23.27 -20.20 25.32
CA ILE A 546 -24.40 -19.43 24.82
C ILE A 546 -25.48 -20.40 24.32
N GLU A 547 -26.69 -20.20 24.83
CA GLU A 547 -27.83 -21.09 24.63
C GLU A 547 -28.88 -20.48 23.70
N LYS A 548 -28.92 -19.14 23.62
CA LYS A 548 -29.90 -18.42 22.79
C LYS A 548 -29.35 -17.11 22.22
N TYR A 549 -29.99 -16.64 21.16
CA TYR A 549 -29.90 -15.25 20.71
C TYR A 549 -31.19 -14.52 21.10
N VAL A 550 -31.11 -13.25 21.46
CA VAL A 550 -32.27 -12.39 21.72
C VAL A 550 -32.25 -11.28 20.68
N LEU A 551 -33.21 -11.28 19.76
CA LEU A 551 -33.33 -10.23 18.76
C LEU A 551 -34.18 -9.09 19.33
N CYS A 552 -33.58 -7.90 19.44
CA CYS A 552 -34.18 -6.70 20.00
C CYS A 552 -34.37 -5.65 18.90
N THR A 553 -35.56 -5.05 18.84
CA THR A 553 -35.87 -3.84 18.07
C THR A 553 -36.19 -2.70 19.03
N ASP A 554 -36.62 -1.55 18.52
CA ASP A 554 -36.97 -0.38 19.33
C ASP A 554 -38.07 -0.68 20.38
N GLU A 555 -39.02 -1.57 20.06
CA GLU A 555 -40.19 -1.88 20.90
C GLU A 555 -40.46 -3.37 21.13
N GLU A 556 -39.76 -4.28 20.43
CA GLU A 556 -40.05 -5.71 20.48
C GLU A 556 -38.77 -6.53 20.74
N GLU A 557 -38.90 -7.61 21.50
CA GLU A 557 -37.83 -8.61 21.68
C GLU A 557 -38.32 -10.04 21.44
N ILE A 558 -37.45 -10.91 20.92
CA ILE A 558 -37.77 -12.33 20.76
C ILE A 558 -36.56 -13.22 21.08
N ASP A 559 -36.81 -14.24 21.90
CA ASP A 559 -35.86 -15.30 22.19
C ASP A 559 -35.78 -16.28 21.02
N LEU A 560 -34.60 -16.41 20.44
CA LEU A 560 -34.26 -17.34 19.37
C LEU A 560 -33.41 -18.47 19.95
N ILE A 561 -34.11 -19.50 20.42
CA ILE A 561 -33.56 -20.70 21.06
C ILE A 561 -33.39 -21.81 20.01
N ARG A 562 -32.24 -22.49 20.06
CA ARG A 562 -31.91 -23.66 19.24
C ARG A 562 -32.61 -24.90 19.79
N ARG A 563 -33.51 -25.54 19.02
CA ARG A 563 -34.42 -26.60 19.51
C ARG A 563 -34.04 -28.03 19.15
N GLU A 564 -33.14 -28.27 18.18
CA GLU A 564 -33.05 -29.58 17.50
C GLU A 564 -31.76 -30.39 17.70
N ASP A 565 -30.67 -29.84 18.26
CA ASP A 565 -29.35 -30.53 18.25
C ASP A 565 -28.41 -30.29 19.46
N ASN A 566 -28.83 -29.55 20.49
CA ASN A 566 -28.14 -29.35 21.78
C ASN A 566 -26.65 -28.89 21.70
N LYS A 567 -26.20 -28.36 20.56
CA LYS A 567 -24.82 -27.86 20.37
C LYS A 567 -24.75 -26.35 20.68
N PRO A 568 -24.11 -25.94 21.78
CA PRO A 568 -24.05 -24.53 22.17
C PRO A 568 -23.03 -23.74 21.34
N PHE A 569 -23.22 -22.42 21.30
CA PHE A 569 -22.16 -21.49 20.91
C PHE A 569 -21.26 -21.23 22.12
N TYR A 570 -20.01 -20.89 21.87
CA TYR A 570 -19.09 -20.51 22.94
C TYR A 570 -18.53 -19.13 22.71
N THR A 571 -18.30 -18.40 23.80
CA THR A 571 -17.55 -17.15 23.75
C THR A 571 -16.11 -17.39 24.22
N VAL A 572 -15.15 -16.77 23.55
CA VAL A 572 -13.72 -16.88 23.87
C VAL A 572 -13.06 -15.51 23.96
N ARG A 573 -11.89 -15.45 24.58
CA ARG A 573 -10.95 -14.34 24.37
C ARG A 573 -10.13 -14.60 23.12
N ARG A 574 -10.41 -13.83 22.06
CA ARG A 574 -9.76 -14.01 20.74
C ARG A 574 -8.25 -13.98 20.78
N VAL A 575 -7.68 -13.13 21.63
CA VAL A 575 -6.23 -13.02 21.74
C VAL A 575 -5.59 -14.27 22.36
N GLU A 576 -6.27 -14.92 23.32
CA GLU A 576 -5.82 -16.16 23.95
C GLU A 576 -5.96 -17.35 22.98
N MET A 577 -7.08 -17.39 22.25
CA MET A 577 -7.31 -18.41 21.21
C MET A 577 -6.27 -18.33 20.09
N ASP A 578 -6.06 -17.13 19.52
CA ASP A 578 -5.10 -16.92 18.43
C ASP A 578 -3.67 -17.26 18.90
N ARG A 579 -3.28 -16.87 20.12
CA ARG A 579 -1.99 -17.24 20.73
C ARG A 579 -1.85 -18.75 20.93
N TYR A 580 -2.89 -19.41 21.41
CA TYR A 580 -2.88 -20.86 21.61
C TYR A 580 -2.68 -21.61 20.28
N LEU A 581 -3.39 -21.21 19.22
CA LEU A 581 -3.24 -21.81 17.90
C LEU A 581 -1.83 -21.59 17.33
N LEU A 582 -1.27 -20.38 17.47
CA LEU A 582 0.08 -20.09 17.02
C LEU A 582 1.14 -20.91 17.77
N ASN A 583 1.00 -21.01 19.10
CA ASN A 583 1.89 -21.83 19.94
C ASN A 583 1.76 -23.32 19.61
N TYR A 584 0.55 -23.79 19.31
CA TYR A 584 0.32 -25.17 18.88
C TYR A 584 0.98 -25.46 17.53
N ALA A 585 0.88 -24.53 16.56
CA ALA A 585 1.62 -24.63 15.29
C ALA A 585 3.14 -24.70 15.52
N LYS A 586 3.67 -23.87 16.44
CA LYS A 586 5.08 -23.88 16.83
C LYS A 586 5.50 -25.21 17.46
N ALA A 587 4.67 -25.78 18.35
CA ALA A 587 4.93 -27.07 18.98
C ALA A 587 4.96 -28.24 17.97
N LEU A 588 4.23 -28.12 16.84
CA LEU A 588 4.28 -29.07 15.74
C LEU A 588 5.46 -28.86 14.78
N GLY A 589 6.30 -27.83 15.00
CA GLY A 589 7.52 -27.58 14.22
C GLY A 589 7.46 -26.36 13.29
N ALA A 590 6.43 -25.51 13.37
CA ALA A 590 6.44 -24.24 12.63
C ALA A 590 7.49 -23.27 13.20
N GLU A 591 8.31 -22.66 12.35
CA GLU A 591 9.14 -21.51 12.72
C GLU A 591 8.23 -20.27 12.81
N VAL A 592 8.21 -19.57 13.93
CA VAL A 592 7.43 -18.33 14.08
C VAL A 592 8.39 -17.16 14.16
N ILE A 593 8.31 -16.26 13.17
CA ILE A 593 9.08 -15.02 13.11
C ILE A 593 8.15 -13.87 13.49
N HIS A 594 8.44 -13.25 14.64
CA HIS A 594 7.74 -12.04 15.08
C HIS A 594 8.26 -10.82 14.32
N SER A 595 7.72 -10.59 13.13
CA SER A 595 8.10 -9.48 12.25
C SER A 595 6.99 -9.14 11.27
N ARG A 596 6.80 -7.86 10.99
CA ARG A 596 5.90 -7.44 9.90
C ARG A 596 6.57 -7.68 8.56
N VAL A 597 5.80 -8.23 7.62
CA VAL A 597 6.17 -8.33 6.22
C VAL A 597 5.87 -7.00 5.54
N TYR A 598 6.77 -6.52 4.69
CA TYR A 598 6.57 -5.31 3.90
C TYR A 598 6.71 -5.55 2.39
N GLY A 599 7.13 -6.74 1.96
CA GLY A 599 7.28 -7.08 0.54
C GLY A 599 7.11 -8.56 0.26
N VAL A 600 6.51 -8.88 -0.88
CA VAL A 600 6.41 -10.22 -1.46
C VAL A 600 6.77 -10.12 -2.94
N GLU A 601 7.52 -11.08 -3.46
CA GLU A 601 7.96 -11.10 -4.86
C GLU A 601 7.86 -12.53 -5.42
N PHE A 602 7.29 -12.64 -6.63
CA PHE A 602 7.25 -13.86 -7.44
C PHE A 602 8.21 -13.72 -8.62
N PRO A 603 9.50 -14.06 -8.46
CA PRO A 603 10.47 -14.02 -9.55
C PRO A 603 10.13 -15.07 -10.60
N HIS A 604 9.49 -14.67 -11.70
CA HIS A 604 9.29 -15.53 -12.87
C HIS A 604 10.54 -15.50 -13.76
N THR A 605 11.45 -16.46 -13.58
CA THR A 605 12.60 -16.63 -14.48
C THR A 605 12.71 -18.08 -14.97
N SER A 606 13.44 -18.30 -16.06
CA SER A 606 13.70 -19.65 -16.61
C SER A 606 14.50 -20.56 -15.64
N PHE A 607 15.09 -20.00 -14.59
CA PHE A 607 16.07 -20.68 -13.72
C PHE A 607 15.71 -20.65 -12.22
N THR A 608 14.82 -19.76 -11.79
CA THR A 608 14.40 -19.64 -10.39
C THR A 608 12.89 -19.73 -10.29
N ASN A 609 12.42 -20.67 -9.50
CA ASN A 609 11.01 -20.93 -9.32
C ASN A 609 10.71 -20.96 -7.81
N GLU A 610 10.62 -19.76 -7.23
CA GLU A 610 10.47 -19.52 -5.79
C GLU A 610 9.59 -18.29 -5.55
N VAL A 611 9.10 -18.10 -4.34
CA VAL A 611 8.54 -16.85 -3.80
C VAL A 611 9.50 -16.28 -2.75
N ARG A 612 9.61 -14.95 -2.72
CA ARG A 612 10.46 -14.22 -1.77
C ARG A 612 9.61 -13.33 -0.88
N VAL A 613 9.90 -13.34 0.41
CA VAL A 613 9.20 -12.54 1.42
C VAL A 613 10.21 -11.68 2.17
N TYR A 614 9.92 -10.39 2.24
CA TYR A 614 10.74 -9.37 2.89
C TYR A 614 10.01 -8.87 4.14
N SER A 615 10.67 -8.96 5.29
CA SER A 615 10.15 -8.54 6.59
C SER A 615 11.12 -7.59 7.28
N GLU A 616 10.64 -6.85 8.27
CA GLU A 616 11.47 -5.91 9.06
C GLU A 616 12.71 -6.58 9.69
N SER A 617 12.62 -7.86 10.05
CA SER A 617 13.72 -8.60 10.69
C SER A 617 14.52 -9.52 9.76
N SER A 618 13.96 -9.92 8.61
CA SER A 618 14.58 -10.95 7.78
C SER A 618 14.06 -11.02 6.34
N PHE A 619 14.86 -11.69 5.49
CA PHE A 619 14.50 -12.12 4.15
C PHE A 619 14.36 -13.65 4.11
N ARG A 620 13.31 -14.17 3.44
CA ARG A 620 13.06 -15.61 3.27
C ARG A 620 12.65 -15.97 1.84
N LYS A 621 13.10 -17.14 1.40
CA LYS A 621 12.75 -17.78 0.13
C LYS A 621 11.92 -19.02 0.40
N ALA A 622 10.92 -19.27 -0.44
CA ALA A 622 10.05 -20.43 -0.31
C ALA A 622 9.43 -20.88 -1.63
N ASP A 623 8.73 -22.00 -1.61
CA ASP A 623 8.07 -22.56 -2.78
C ASP A 623 6.68 -21.95 -2.98
N VAL A 624 5.95 -21.71 -1.89
CA VAL A 624 4.61 -21.14 -1.89
C VAL A 624 4.42 -20.21 -0.70
N VAL A 625 3.63 -19.14 -0.90
CA VAL A 625 3.24 -18.22 0.17
C VAL A 625 1.72 -18.25 0.40
N VAL A 626 1.32 -18.29 1.67
CA VAL A 626 -0.07 -18.20 2.10
C VAL A 626 -0.31 -16.81 2.70
N GLY A 627 -1.17 -16.04 2.05
CA GLY A 627 -1.61 -14.73 2.54
C GLY A 627 -2.72 -14.86 3.58
N ALA A 628 -2.37 -14.87 4.86
CA ALA A 628 -3.28 -14.97 6.01
C ALA A 628 -3.38 -13.65 6.81
N PHE A 629 -3.16 -12.51 6.15
CA PHE A 629 -3.02 -11.18 6.75
C PHE A 629 -4.36 -10.46 7.04
N GLY A 630 -5.50 -11.12 6.81
CA GLY A 630 -6.82 -10.55 7.07
C GLY A 630 -7.09 -9.28 6.25
N LEU A 631 -7.56 -8.21 6.89
CA LEU A 631 -7.77 -6.91 6.24
C LEU A 631 -6.71 -5.88 6.62
N ASP A 632 -5.46 -6.31 6.84
CA ASP A 632 -4.35 -5.38 7.01
C ASP A 632 -4.09 -4.62 5.71
N ASP A 633 -4.32 -3.31 5.71
CA ASP A 633 -4.28 -2.48 4.50
C ASP A 633 -2.91 -2.49 3.80
N ALA A 634 -1.82 -2.58 4.57
CA ALA A 634 -0.47 -2.60 4.03
C ALA A 634 -0.19 -3.94 3.33
N MET A 635 -0.52 -5.06 3.96
CA MET A 635 -0.34 -6.37 3.33
C MET A 635 -1.26 -6.59 2.13
N LEU A 636 -2.49 -6.08 2.17
CA LEU A 636 -3.37 -6.06 1.00
C LEU A 636 -2.72 -5.32 -0.18
N GLU A 637 -2.08 -4.16 0.06
CA GLU A 637 -1.38 -3.38 -0.98
C GLU A 637 -0.15 -4.13 -1.50
N VAL A 638 0.61 -4.75 -0.59
CA VAL A 638 1.77 -5.59 -0.95
C VAL A 638 1.37 -6.74 -1.85
N PHE A 639 0.27 -7.46 -1.56
CA PHE A 639 -0.16 -8.59 -2.39
C PHE A 639 -0.79 -8.16 -3.72
N GLU A 640 -1.58 -7.09 -3.74
CA GLU A 640 -2.08 -6.51 -4.99
C GLU A 640 -0.92 -6.11 -5.91
N TYR A 641 0.14 -5.52 -5.36
CA TYR A 641 1.36 -5.19 -6.09
C TYR A 641 2.15 -6.45 -6.50
N ALA A 642 2.41 -7.37 -5.56
CA ALA A 642 3.21 -8.57 -5.80
C ALA A 642 2.61 -9.48 -6.89
N THR A 643 1.28 -9.47 -7.03
CA THR A 643 0.55 -10.30 -8.01
C THR A 643 0.16 -9.56 -9.29
N ASP A 644 0.72 -8.38 -9.56
CA ASP A 644 0.42 -7.55 -10.75
C ASP A 644 -1.09 -7.24 -10.87
N GLY A 645 -1.76 -7.00 -9.74
CA GLY A 645 -3.19 -6.68 -9.66
C GLY A 645 -4.12 -7.86 -9.95
N LYS A 646 -3.58 -9.10 -10.02
CA LYS A 646 -4.36 -10.34 -10.12
C LYS A 646 -5.18 -10.57 -8.85
N TYR A 647 -4.52 -10.56 -7.70
CA TYR A 647 -5.23 -10.43 -6.44
C TYR A 647 -5.76 -9.00 -6.32
N ARG A 648 -7.04 -8.86 -5.99
CA ARG A 648 -7.65 -7.58 -5.61
C ARG A 648 -8.45 -7.79 -4.34
N ARG A 649 -8.23 -6.91 -3.36
CA ARG A 649 -8.92 -6.97 -2.07
C ARG A 649 -10.45 -6.86 -2.22
N PRO A 650 -11.22 -7.23 -1.19
CA PRO A 650 -12.65 -6.95 -1.12
C PRO A 650 -12.96 -5.46 -1.39
N ALA A 651 -13.74 -5.18 -2.44
CA ALA A 651 -14.09 -3.82 -2.84
C ALA A 651 -14.95 -3.05 -1.80
N LYS A 652 -15.68 -3.78 -0.96
CA LYS A 652 -16.55 -3.24 0.08
C LYS A 652 -16.24 -3.90 1.42
N VAL A 653 -16.03 -3.07 2.43
CA VAL A 653 -15.85 -3.46 3.83
C VAL A 653 -16.88 -2.75 4.70
N MET A 654 -17.17 -3.34 5.86
CA MET A 654 -18.01 -2.74 6.89
C MET A 654 -17.17 -2.38 8.10
N LYS A 655 -17.45 -1.23 8.72
CA LYS A 655 -16.78 -0.81 9.96
C LYS A 655 -17.51 -1.42 11.15
N THR A 656 -16.76 -1.70 12.21
CA THR A 656 -17.29 -2.06 13.52
C THR A 656 -16.56 -1.29 14.61
N PHE A 657 -17.30 -0.93 15.66
CA PHE A 657 -16.73 -0.46 16.92
C PHE A 657 -17.08 -1.45 18.01
N LEU A 658 -16.13 -1.72 18.90
CA LEU A 658 -16.31 -2.57 20.06
C LEU A 658 -15.92 -1.82 21.32
N THR A 659 -16.65 -2.07 22.41
CA THR A 659 -16.24 -1.67 23.75
C THR A 659 -16.38 -2.83 24.72
N LYS A 660 -15.55 -2.80 25.76
CA LYS A 660 -15.55 -3.78 26.85
C LYS A 660 -16.06 -3.07 28.09
N ILE A 661 -17.04 -3.68 28.77
CA ILE A 661 -17.57 -3.18 30.04
C ILE A 661 -17.40 -4.29 31.05
N ASP A 662 -16.67 -4.03 32.13
CA ASP A 662 -16.46 -5.00 33.22
C ASP A 662 -17.74 -5.11 34.06
N VAL A 663 -18.18 -6.35 34.32
CA VAL A 663 -19.45 -6.64 35.01
C VAL A 663 -19.26 -7.90 35.84
N LYS A 664 -19.78 -7.91 37.07
CA LYS A 664 -19.69 -9.10 37.93
C LYS A 664 -20.44 -10.27 37.31
N HIS A 665 -19.91 -11.47 37.49
CA HIS A 665 -20.45 -12.68 36.87
C HIS A 665 -21.92 -12.92 37.25
N GLU A 666 -22.29 -12.69 38.51
CA GLU A 666 -23.66 -12.89 39.00
C GLU A 666 -24.66 -11.96 38.30
N GLU A 667 -24.24 -10.71 38.04
CA GLU A 667 -25.07 -9.72 37.33
C GLU A 667 -25.19 -10.05 35.84
N ILE A 668 -24.14 -10.62 35.23
CA ILE A 668 -24.22 -11.11 33.84
C ILE A 668 -25.22 -12.26 33.74
N ASP A 669 -25.14 -13.23 34.65
CA ASP A 669 -26.01 -14.41 34.62
C ASP A 669 -27.48 -14.04 34.81
N GLU A 670 -27.78 -13.13 35.75
CA GLU A 670 -29.14 -12.63 36.01
C GLU A 670 -29.73 -11.91 34.79
N ARG A 671 -28.95 -11.00 34.18
CA ARG A 671 -29.40 -10.14 33.08
C ARG A 671 -29.47 -10.86 31.74
N PHE A 672 -28.44 -11.65 31.41
CA PHE A 672 -28.26 -12.19 30.07
C PHE A 672 -28.75 -13.63 29.92
N ARG A 673 -28.81 -14.42 31.00
CA ARG A 673 -29.27 -15.82 31.01
C ARG A 673 -28.73 -16.65 29.82
N ASN A 674 -27.40 -16.62 29.64
CA ASN A 674 -26.68 -17.28 28.53
C ASN A 674 -27.10 -16.85 27.12
N GLY A 675 -27.62 -15.63 26.96
CA GLY A 675 -28.10 -15.07 25.70
C GLY A 675 -27.18 -14.01 25.07
N ILE A 676 -27.03 -14.03 23.75
CA ILE A 676 -26.46 -12.90 22.99
C ILE A 676 -27.59 -11.98 22.53
N TYR A 677 -27.53 -10.70 22.88
CA TYR A 677 -28.54 -9.72 22.49
C TYR A 677 -28.12 -9.03 21.21
N ALA A 678 -28.88 -9.21 20.14
CA ALA A 678 -28.67 -8.60 18.83
C ALA A 678 -29.71 -7.50 18.62
N PHE A 679 -29.29 -6.33 18.14
CA PHE A 679 -30.10 -5.13 18.05
C PHE A 679 -30.23 -4.66 16.60
N LEU A 680 -31.48 -4.40 16.19
CA LEU A 680 -31.86 -3.75 14.93
C LEU A 680 -32.70 -2.53 15.27
N LEU A 681 -32.05 -1.39 15.49
CA LEU A 681 -32.68 -0.16 15.99
C LEU A 681 -32.94 0.83 14.86
N SER A 682 -34.21 1.22 14.70
CA SER A 682 -34.63 2.23 13.73
C SER A 682 -34.18 3.64 14.12
N SER A 683 -33.97 3.89 15.42
CA SER A 683 -33.46 5.14 15.99
C SER A 683 -32.03 5.48 15.50
N LEU A 684 -31.22 4.49 15.11
CA LEU A 684 -29.81 4.64 14.76
C LEU A 684 -29.53 4.27 13.30
N LYS A 685 -29.89 5.17 12.37
CA LYS A 685 -29.83 4.92 10.91
C LYS A 685 -28.47 4.50 10.34
N ASN A 686 -27.37 4.87 11.01
CA ASN A 686 -26.02 4.48 10.58
C ASN A 686 -25.62 3.09 11.05
N VAL A 687 -26.23 2.60 12.13
CA VAL A 687 -25.94 1.30 12.74
C VAL A 687 -26.82 0.25 12.06
N GLU A 688 -26.21 -0.56 11.21
CA GLU A 688 -26.92 -1.65 10.52
C GLU A 688 -27.16 -2.84 11.46
N PHE A 689 -26.34 -3.00 12.49
CA PHE A 689 -26.40 -4.08 13.46
C PHE A 689 -25.66 -3.71 14.74
N GLY A 690 -26.25 -4.00 15.91
CA GLY A 690 -25.55 -3.95 17.20
C GLY A 690 -25.66 -5.29 17.93
N ALA A 691 -24.73 -5.59 18.83
CA ALA A 691 -24.88 -6.71 19.76
C ALA A 691 -24.23 -6.46 21.11
N VAL A 692 -24.78 -7.09 22.14
CA VAL A 692 -24.19 -7.21 23.47
C VAL A 692 -23.96 -8.69 23.74
N VAL A 693 -22.69 -9.05 23.93
CA VAL A 693 -22.24 -10.43 24.08
C VAL A 693 -21.71 -10.61 25.50
N PRO A 694 -22.37 -11.45 26.33
CA PRO A 694 -21.86 -11.76 27.66
C PRO A 694 -20.58 -12.60 27.58
N LYS A 695 -19.63 -12.28 28.45
CA LYS A 695 -18.48 -13.11 28.81
C LYS A 695 -18.60 -13.44 30.29
N TYR A 696 -17.59 -14.09 30.86
CA TYR A 696 -17.62 -14.53 32.26
C TYR A 696 -17.71 -13.35 33.24
N ASP A 697 -16.83 -12.36 33.06
CA ASP A 697 -16.57 -11.25 33.99
C ASP A 697 -16.65 -9.86 33.32
N TYR A 698 -17.15 -9.83 32.09
CA TYR A 698 -17.37 -8.60 31.33
C TYR A 698 -18.35 -8.83 30.19
N ILE A 699 -18.83 -7.75 29.58
CA ILE A 699 -19.60 -7.80 28.34
C ILE A 699 -18.84 -7.11 27.22
N VAL A 700 -19.05 -7.57 25.99
CA VAL A 700 -18.58 -6.89 24.78
C VAL A 700 -19.77 -6.31 24.05
N VAL A 701 -19.76 -5.00 23.84
CA VAL A 701 -20.76 -4.32 23.02
C VAL A 701 -20.14 -4.03 21.66
N ASN A 702 -20.84 -4.38 20.57
CA ASN A 702 -20.42 -4.08 19.22
C ASN A 702 -21.51 -3.33 18.46
N ILE A 703 -21.09 -2.43 17.57
CA ILE A 703 -21.93 -1.89 16.50
C ILE A 703 -21.24 -2.09 15.17
N ALA A 704 -22.02 -2.22 14.09
CA ALA A 704 -21.52 -2.38 12.73
C ALA A 704 -22.38 -1.60 11.74
N GLY A 705 -21.71 -1.00 10.74
CA GLY A 705 -22.36 -0.27 9.65
C GLY A 705 -21.33 0.32 8.70
N ARG A 706 -21.76 0.74 7.50
CA ARG A 706 -20.85 1.29 6.48
C ARG A 706 -20.13 2.57 6.92
N ASN A 707 -20.87 3.48 7.57
CA ASN A 707 -20.41 4.84 7.87
C ASN A 707 -20.46 5.17 9.38
N ILE A 708 -20.43 4.16 10.25
CA ILE A 708 -20.45 4.37 11.70
C ILE A 708 -19.16 5.00 12.22
N THR A 709 -19.30 5.69 13.35
CA THR A 709 -18.27 6.38 14.12
C THR A 709 -18.38 5.99 15.60
N SER A 710 -17.43 6.43 16.43
CA SER A 710 -17.53 6.27 17.88
C SER A 710 -18.77 6.93 18.48
N LYS A 711 -19.26 8.03 17.89
CA LYS A 711 -20.48 8.71 18.34
C LYS A 711 -21.72 7.82 18.20
N ASP A 712 -21.77 7.00 17.15
CA ASP A 712 -22.88 6.06 16.98
C ASP A 712 -22.84 4.97 18.08
N MET A 713 -21.66 4.62 18.61
CA MET A 713 -21.54 3.73 19.77
C MET A 713 -22.06 4.41 21.03
N ASP A 714 -21.73 5.69 21.26
CA ASP A 714 -22.27 6.45 22.39
C ASP A 714 -23.81 6.46 22.34
N MET A 715 -24.37 6.78 21.17
CA MET A 715 -25.82 6.79 20.96
C MET A 715 -26.44 5.41 21.17
N PHE A 716 -25.77 4.33 20.72
CA PHE A 716 -26.20 2.97 20.96
C PHE A 716 -26.25 2.61 22.46
N LEU A 717 -25.20 2.95 23.21
CA LEU A 717 -25.16 2.71 24.67
C LEU A 717 -26.12 3.60 25.47
N MET A 718 -26.65 4.67 24.87
CA MET A 718 -27.65 5.55 25.47
C MET A 718 -29.09 5.15 25.12
N ASP A 719 -29.29 4.29 24.12
CA ASP A 719 -30.61 3.83 23.71
C ASP A 719 -31.31 3.08 24.84
N LYS A 720 -32.61 3.31 25.00
CA LYS A 720 -33.41 2.75 26.09
C LYS A 720 -33.42 1.21 26.05
N SER A 721 -33.54 0.63 24.86
CA SER A 721 -33.55 -0.82 24.68
C SER A 721 -32.23 -1.45 25.15
N VAL A 722 -31.11 -0.79 24.86
CA VAL A 722 -29.76 -1.25 25.24
C VAL A 722 -29.51 -1.04 26.74
N ARG A 723 -29.85 0.14 27.28
CA ARG A 723 -29.69 0.48 28.72
C ARG A 723 -30.47 -0.42 29.67
N ASN A 724 -31.58 -1.00 29.21
CA ASN A 724 -32.34 -1.95 30.02
C ASN A 724 -31.58 -3.26 30.23
N ILE A 725 -30.64 -3.59 29.34
CA ILE A 725 -29.89 -4.85 29.34
C ILE A 725 -28.50 -4.67 29.94
N ILE A 726 -27.78 -3.59 29.58
CA ILE A 726 -26.43 -3.35 30.09
C ILE A 726 -26.45 -2.73 31.51
N PRO A 727 -25.44 -2.98 32.35
CA PRO A 727 -25.34 -2.34 33.66
C PRO A 727 -25.08 -0.84 33.54
N LYS A 728 -25.11 -0.12 34.67
CA LYS A 728 -24.72 1.29 34.69
C LYS A 728 -23.25 1.42 34.27
N VAL A 729 -23.00 2.24 33.26
CA VAL A 729 -21.68 2.44 32.66
C VAL A 729 -21.15 3.82 32.98
N ASP A 730 -19.87 3.92 33.32
CA ASP A 730 -19.14 5.19 33.31
C ASP A 730 -18.70 5.52 31.88
N TYR A 731 -19.50 6.33 31.20
CA TYR A 731 -19.27 6.72 29.82
C TYR A 731 -17.96 7.49 29.61
N GLY A 732 -17.40 8.14 30.64
CA GLY A 732 -16.18 8.94 30.52
C GLY A 732 -14.90 8.11 30.35
N ASN A 733 -14.92 6.84 30.76
CA ASN A 733 -13.76 5.96 30.78
C ASN A 733 -13.81 4.82 29.75
N LEU A 734 -14.82 4.81 28.88
CA LEU A 734 -14.97 3.77 27.87
C LEU A 734 -13.90 3.86 26.78
N LYS A 735 -13.30 2.71 26.47
CA LYS A 735 -12.38 2.57 25.34
C LYS A 735 -13.11 1.95 24.16
N TYR A 736 -12.96 2.58 23.00
CA TYR A 736 -13.53 2.11 21.74
C TYR A 736 -12.46 1.57 20.82
N TYR A 737 -12.69 0.38 20.28
CA TYR A 737 -11.79 -0.29 19.36
C TYR A 737 -12.45 -0.40 17.99
N SER A 738 -11.83 0.17 16.97
CA SER A 738 -12.34 0.12 15.60
C SER A 738 -11.76 -1.07 14.83
N GLY A 739 -12.63 -1.76 14.09
CA GLY A 739 -12.26 -2.87 13.22
C GLY A 739 -13.03 -2.84 11.90
N THR A 740 -12.67 -3.75 11.00
CA THR A 740 -13.34 -3.92 9.71
C THR A 740 -13.52 -5.39 9.37
N PHE A 741 -14.55 -5.68 8.58
CA PHE A 741 -14.76 -7.01 8.00
C PHE A 741 -15.32 -6.89 6.57
N PRO A 742 -15.04 -7.86 5.69
CA PRO A 742 -15.41 -7.74 4.29
C PRO A 742 -16.91 -7.99 4.09
N ILE A 743 -17.51 -7.26 3.16
CA ILE A 743 -18.90 -7.44 2.71
C ILE A 743 -18.98 -7.63 1.18
N SER A 744 -17.86 -7.98 0.57
CA SER A 744 -17.74 -8.35 -0.84
C SER A 744 -16.56 -9.28 -1.05
N TYR A 745 -16.54 -9.96 -2.19
CA TYR A 745 -15.45 -10.88 -2.53
C TYR A 745 -14.22 -10.17 -3.05
N ALA A 746 -13.05 -10.73 -2.72
CA ALA A 746 -11.81 -10.47 -3.41
C ALA A 746 -11.79 -11.22 -4.75
N SER A 747 -10.99 -10.76 -5.70
CA SER A 747 -10.68 -11.49 -6.94
C SER A 747 -9.24 -12.00 -6.92
N GLY A 748 -8.95 -13.08 -7.65
CA GLY A 748 -7.59 -13.63 -7.75
C GLY A 748 -7.02 -14.04 -6.39
N VAL A 749 -7.83 -14.68 -5.54
CA VAL A 749 -7.42 -15.15 -4.21
C VAL A 749 -6.44 -16.33 -4.24
N TYR A 750 -6.06 -16.77 -5.43
CA TYR A 750 -5.00 -17.74 -5.67
C TYR A 750 -4.35 -17.42 -7.02
N GLY A 751 -3.14 -17.94 -7.19
CA GLY A 751 -2.42 -17.92 -8.45
C GLY A 751 -1.18 -18.77 -8.32
N ASP A 752 -0.25 -18.61 -9.25
CA ASP A 752 0.97 -19.40 -9.23
C ASP A 752 1.78 -19.10 -7.95
N ARG A 753 2.01 -20.13 -7.10
CA ARG A 753 2.75 -20.07 -5.84
C ARG A 753 2.16 -19.20 -4.73
N TYR A 754 0.88 -18.80 -4.83
CA TYR A 754 0.21 -18.14 -3.71
C TYR A 754 -1.26 -18.48 -3.57
N VAL A 755 -1.71 -18.47 -2.32
CA VAL A 755 -3.13 -18.58 -1.95
C VAL A 755 -3.45 -17.63 -0.79
N ILE A 756 -4.62 -17.02 -0.84
CA ILE A 756 -5.13 -16.10 0.16
C ILE A 756 -6.20 -16.81 0.99
N VAL A 757 -6.13 -16.64 2.31
CA VAL A 757 -7.02 -17.31 3.27
C VAL A 757 -7.62 -16.31 4.28
N GLY A 758 -8.71 -16.71 4.95
CA GLY A 758 -9.40 -15.88 5.92
C GLY A 758 -10.04 -14.62 5.33
N ASN A 759 -10.14 -13.55 6.13
CA ASN A 759 -10.89 -12.35 5.76
C ASN A 759 -10.37 -11.65 4.49
N ALA A 760 -9.10 -11.88 4.13
CA ALA A 760 -8.50 -11.36 2.90
C ALA A 760 -9.18 -11.88 1.62
N THR A 761 -9.87 -13.03 1.70
CA THR A 761 -10.66 -13.59 0.58
C THR A 761 -11.99 -12.86 0.35
N GLY A 762 -12.51 -12.21 1.39
CA GLY A 762 -13.85 -11.65 1.38
C GLY A 762 -14.99 -12.68 1.44
N TRP A 763 -14.71 -13.99 1.51
CA TRP A 763 -15.72 -15.07 1.49
C TRP A 763 -16.52 -15.24 2.79
N VAL A 764 -16.67 -14.15 3.55
CA VAL A 764 -17.47 -14.12 4.78
C VAL A 764 -18.94 -14.02 4.42
N LYS A 765 -19.78 -14.81 5.09
CA LYS A 765 -21.24 -14.72 4.97
C LYS A 765 -21.73 -13.40 5.61
N PRO A 766 -22.50 -12.55 4.90
CA PRO A 766 -23.06 -11.32 5.48
C PRO A 766 -23.91 -11.63 6.72
N PHE A 767 -23.91 -10.79 7.77
CA PHE A 767 -24.65 -10.91 9.05
C PHE A 767 -24.31 -12.04 10.02
N LYS A 768 -23.88 -13.20 9.54
CA LYS A 768 -23.54 -14.34 10.39
C LYS A 768 -22.23 -14.11 11.12
N SER A 769 -22.17 -14.38 12.43
CA SER A 769 -20.93 -14.31 13.24
C SER A 769 -19.98 -15.48 12.93
N HIS A 770 -19.64 -15.64 11.65
CA HIS A 770 -18.95 -16.78 11.06
C HIS A 770 -17.62 -16.36 10.37
N GLY A 771 -16.89 -15.44 11.00
CA GLY A 771 -15.57 -15.03 10.52
C GLY A 771 -14.47 -16.04 10.90
N ILE A 772 -14.61 -16.72 12.03
CA ILE A 772 -13.57 -17.60 12.59
C ILE A 772 -13.59 -18.98 11.93
N ASP A 773 -14.77 -19.59 11.77
CA ASP A 773 -14.98 -20.83 11.02
C ASP A 773 -14.51 -20.69 9.57
N MET A 774 -14.87 -19.60 8.89
CA MET A 774 -14.37 -19.33 7.52
C MET A 774 -12.85 -19.23 7.50
N ALA A 775 -12.25 -18.50 8.45
CA ALA A 775 -10.80 -18.38 8.56
C ALA A 775 -10.13 -19.74 8.75
N LEU A 776 -10.62 -20.55 9.70
CA LEU A 776 -10.10 -21.89 9.94
C LEU A 776 -10.23 -22.79 8.71
N MET A 777 -11.41 -22.81 8.09
CA MET A 777 -11.75 -23.68 6.96
C MET A 777 -10.92 -23.34 5.72
N THR A 778 -10.77 -22.06 5.38
CA THR A 778 -9.93 -21.62 4.26
C THR A 778 -8.47 -21.98 4.49
N GLY A 779 -7.96 -21.86 5.71
CA GLY A 779 -6.61 -22.30 6.07
C GLY A 779 -6.40 -23.82 5.90
N VAL A 780 -7.33 -24.64 6.40
CA VAL A 780 -7.29 -26.11 6.26
C VAL A 780 -7.34 -26.53 4.79
N ARG A 781 -8.31 -26.01 4.03
CA ARG A 781 -8.47 -26.36 2.60
C ARG A 781 -7.26 -25.92 1.78
N ALA A 782 -6.71 -24.74 2.03
CA ALA A 782 -5.50 -24.28 1.37
C ALA A 782 -4.32 -25.23 1.63
N ALA A 783 -4.14 -25.66 2.89
CA ALA A 783 -3.12 -26.62 3.26
C ALA A 783 -3.28 -27.98 2.55
N GLU A 784 -4.51 -28.52 2.51
CA GLU A 784 -4.82 -29.77 1.82
C GLU A 784 -4.50 -29.70 0.33
N VAL A 785 -4.85 -28.59 -0.34
CA VAL A 785 -4.56 -28.41 -1.77
C VAL A 785 -3.06 -28.25 -2.02
N ILE A 786 -2.39 -27.37 -1.26
CA ILE A 786 -0.93 -27.17 -1.37
C ILE A 786 -0.18 -28.50 -1.23
N PHE A 787 -0.58 -29.32 -0.26
CA PHE A 787 0.12 -30.55 0.07
C PHE A 787 -0.18 -31.69 -0.93
N ASN A 788 -1.46 -31.88 -1.29
CA ASN A 788 -1.89 -33.05 -2.09
C ASN A 788 -1.88 -32.80 -3.60
N GLN A 789 -2.28 -31.60 -4.04
CA GLN A 789 -2.39 -31.27 -5.47
C GLN A 789 -1.26 -30.38 -5.95
N GLY A 790 -0.70 -29.55 -5.07
CA GLY A 790 0.36 -28.63 -5.40
C GLY A 790 -0.04 -27.17 -5.29
N TYR A 791 0.85 -26.30 -5.77
CA TYR A 791 0.73 -24.85 -5.60
C TYR A 791 0.90 -24.06 -6.90
N SER A 792 0.63 -24.71 -8.04
CA SER A 792 0.38 -24.01 -9.30
C SER A 792 -1.00 -23.36 -9.29
N GLU A 793 -1.25 -22.42 -10.20
CA GLU A 793 -2.57 -21.80 -10.34
C GLU A 793 -3.68 -22.83 -10.60
N ASP A 794 -3.42 -23.82 -11.44
CA ASP A 794 -4.38 -24.88 -11.76
C ASP A 794 -4.68 -25.76 -10.54
N ALA A 795 -3.66 -26.16 -9.78
CA ALA A 795 -3.86 -26.92 -8.54
C ALA A 795 -4.66 -26.09 -7.52
N LEU A 796 -4.32 -24.81 -7.35
CA LEU A 796 -5.01 -23.92 -6.42
C LEU A 796 -6.41 -23.50 -6.89
N SER A 797 -6.77 -23.75 -8.15
CA SER A 797 -8.17 -23.65 -8.60
C SER A 797 -9.07 -24.65 -7.85
N TYR A 798 -8.51 -25.80 -7.42
CA TYR A 798 -9.23 -26.76 -6.60
C TYR A 798 -9.54 -26.20 -5.20
N TYR A 799 -8.68 -25.34 -4.64
CA TYR A 799 -8.98 -24.64 -3.38
C TYR A 799 -10.24 -23.76 -3.52
N ALA A 800 -10.38 -23.03 -4.63
CA ALA A 800 -11.59 -22.25 -4.90
C ALA A 800 -12.82 -23.15 -5.13
N HIS A 801 -12.63 -24.34 -5.74
CA HIS A 801 -13.70 -25.33 -5.85
C HIS A 801 -14.17 -25.85 -4.49
N LEU A 802 -13.23 -26.23 -3.60
CA LEU A 802 -13.52 -26.67 -2.24
C LEU A 802 -14.24 -25.59 -1.42
N CYS A 803 -14.01 -24.31 -1.73
CA CYS A 803 -14.64 -23.18 -1.06
C CYS A 803 -15.94 -22.68 -1.70
N LYS A 804 -16.51 -23.39 -2.69
CA LYS A 804 -17.80 -22.99 -3.31
C LYS A 804 -18.97 -22.91 -2.33
N ASP A 805 -18.95 -23.72 -1.28
CA ASP A 805 -19.93 -23.69 -0.18
C ASP A 805 -19.90 -22.36 0.61
N LEU A 806 -18.74 -21.70 0.67
CA LEU A 806 -18.58 -20.38 1.28
C LEU A 806 -19.00 -19.26 0.33
N VAL A 807 -18.80 -19.46 -0.98
CA VAL A 807 -18.97 -18.41 -2.00
C VAL A 807 -20.39 -18.33 -2.57
N SER A 808 -21.05 -19.48 -2.76
CA SER A 808 -22.32 -19.61 -3.50
C SER A 808 -23.52 -18.87 -2.88
N ASP A 809 -23.46 -18.57 -1.59
CA ASP A 809 -24.57 -17.99 -0.82
C ASP A 809 -24.55 -16.45 -0.75
N TYR A 810 -23.55 -15.83 -1.37
CA TYR A 810 -23.25 -14.40 -1.27
C TYR A 810 -24.43 -13.48 -1.56
N TYR A 811 -24.99 -13.64 -2.77
CA TYR A 811 -25.91 -12.68 -3.34
C TYR A 811 -27.23 -12.71 -2.57
N TYR A 812 -27.63 -13.89 -2.12
CA TYR A 812 -28.75 -14.06 -1.21
C TYR A 812 -28.48 -13.38 0.13
N GLY A 813 -27.31 -13.59 0.75
CA GLY A 813 -26.94 -12.91 1.99
C GLY A 813 -26.91 -11.37 1.85
N ALA A 814 -26.38 -10.86 0.73
CA ALA A 814 -26.37 -9.43 0.44
C ALA A 814 -27.78 -8.85 0.27
N MET A 815 -28.69 -9.61 -0.37
CA MET A 815 -30.10 -9.25 -0.50
C MET A 815 -30.82 -9.24 0.85
N ILE A 816 -30.67 -10.29 1.66
CA ILE A 816 -31.24 -10.36 3.02
C ILE A 816 -30.72 -9.19 3.86
N ARG A 817 -29.44 -8.86 3.75
CA ARG A 817 -28.86 -7.66 4.38
C ARG A 817 -29.57 -6.38 4.00
N TYR A 818 -29.75 -6.16 2.70
CA TYR A 818 -30.48 -5.00 2.21
C TYR A 818 -31.92 -4.95 2.74
N LEU A 819 -32.64 -6.08 2.72
CA LEU A 819 -34.02 -6.17 3.20
C LEU A 819 -34.13 -5.91 4.71
N CYS A 820 -33.21 -6.45 5.53
CA CYS A 820 -33.18 -6.19 6.97
C CYS A 820 -32.90 -4.72 7.28
N THR A 821 -31.91 -4.10 6.61
CA THR A 821 -31.61 -2.68 6.81
C THR A 821 -32.81 -1.80 6.40
N LEU A 822 -33.45 -2.10 5.26
CA LEU A 822 -34.64 -1.38 4.81
C LEU A 822 -35.82 -1.58 5.78
N GLY A 823 -36.05 -2.81 6.21
CA GLY A 823 -37.11 -3.16 7.15
C GLY A 823 -36.92 -2.53 8.53
N SER A 824 -35.69 -2.44 9.02
CA SER A 824 -35.34 -1.73 10.26
C SER A 824 -35.64 -0.24 10.14
N ASN A 825 -35.19 0.40 9.06
CA ASN A 825 -35.43 1.83 8.82
C ASN A 825 -36.91 2.20 8.67
N MET A 826 -37.74 1.28 8.18
CA MET A 826 -39.19 1.47 8.05
C MET A 826 -40.00 0.95 9.25
N ARG A 827 -39.33 0.43 10.30
CA ARG A 827 -39.94 -0.26 11.45
C ARG A 827 -40.80 -1.48 11.07
N ALA A 828 -40.64 -2.01 9.86
CA ALA A 828 -41.31 -3.23 9.41
C ALA A 828 -40.78 -4.49 10.12
N ILE A 829 -39.53 -4.44 10.60
CA ILE A 829 -38.92 -5.56 11.35
C ILE A 829 -39.63 -5.81 12.69
N GLU A 830 -40.19 -4.79 13.33
CA GLU A 830 -40.97 -4.91 14.58
C GLU A 830 -42.20 -5.79 14.37
N LEU A 831 -42.93 -5.54 13.27
CA LEU A 831 -44.08 -6.37 12.89
C LEU A 831 -43.65 -7.82 12.64
N PHE A 832 -42.51 -8.00 11.94
CA PHE A 832 -41.98 -9.33 11.66
C PHE A 832 -41.62 -10.09 12.94
N VAL A 833 -40.98 -9.43 13.91
CA VAL A 833 -40.68 -9.99 15.24
C VAL A 833 -41.96 -10.35 15.99
N ARG A 834 -42.95 -9.44 16.02
CA ARG A 834 -44.24 -9.66 16.69
C ARG A 834 -44.96 -10.89 16.13
N TYR A 835 -45.06 -11.02 14.80
CA TYR A 835 -45.68 -12.19 14.16
C TYR A 835 -44.89 -13.48 14.38
N SER A 836 -43.57 -13.40 14.55
CA SER A 836 -42.71 -14.56 14.78
C SER A 836 -42.94 -15.22 16.14
N ARG A 837 -43.50 -14.51 17.13
CA ARG A 837 -43.80 -15.10 18.44
C ARG A 837 -44.87 -16.19 18.36
N ASP A 838 -45.89 -15.97 17.52
CA ASP A 838 -47.05 -16.86 17.40
C ASP A 838 -47.00 -17.74 16.16
N ASN A 839 -46.03 -17.53 15.26
CA ASN A 839 -45.92 -18.26 14.01
C ASN A 839 -44.55 -18.90 13.79
N ARG A 840 -44.53 -20.23 13.89
CA ARG A 840 -43.31 -21.06 13.73
C ARG A 840 -42.57 -20.81 12.42
N TYR A 841 -43.28 -20.54 11.33
CA TYR A 841 -42.65 -20.29 10.04
C TYR A 841 -41.78 -19.03 10.04
N PHE A 842 -42.28 -17.94 10.63
CA PHE A 842 -41.57 -16.67 10.72
C PHE A 842 -40.44 -16.73 11.76
N TYR A 843 -40.69 -17.41 12.88
CA TYR A 843 -39.66 -17.74 13.87
C TYR A 843 -38.46 -18.45 13.21
N ASP A 844 -38.72 -19.49 12.42
CA ASP A 844 -37.66 -20.27 11.78
C ASP A 844 -36.86 -19.40 10.79
N ILE A 845 -37.49 -18.45 10.08
CA ILE A 845 -36.78 -17.51 9.20
C ILE A 845 -35.84 -16.60 10.01
N LEU A 846 -36.32 -16.01 11.12
CA LEU A 846 -35.49 -15.17 11.99
C LEU A 846 -34.33 -15.96 12.60
N TYR A 847 -34.65 -17.12 13.19
CA TYR A 847 -33.66 -18.00 13.79
C TYR A 847 -32.56 -18.37 12.79
N ASN A 848 -32.92 -18.86 11.60
CA ASN A 848 -31.95 -19.29 10.59
C ASN A 848 -31.09 -18.14 10.01
N THR A 849 -31.61 -16.91 10.03
CA THR A 849 -30.88 -15.72 9.59
C THR A 849 -29.72 -15.38 10.53
N ILE A 850 -29.91 -15.59 11.84
CA ILE A 850 -28.94 -15.25 12.89
C ILE A 850 -28.04 -16.45 13.24
N SER A 851 -28.62 -17.64 13.38
CA SER A 851 -27.93 -18.84 13.89
C SER A 851 -26.84 -19.40 12.97
N GLY A 852 -26.94 -19.17 11.66
CA GLY A 852 -26.00 -19.76 10.72
C GLY A 852 -26.46 -21.03 10.04
N ASP A 853 -27.45 -21.73 10.61
CA ASP A 853 -27.72 -23.16 10.34
C ASP A 853 -28.18 -23.46 8.90
N LYS A 854 -28.95 -22.56 8.25
CA LYS A 854 -29.39 -22.71 6.85
C LYS A 854 -28.73 -21.73 5.89
N THR A 855 -28.68 -22.05 4.61
CA THR A 855 -28.17 -21.13 3.57
C THR A 855 -29.07 -19.89 3.41
N TYR A 856 -28.50 -18.73 3.08
CA TYR A 856 -29.26 -17.54 2.72
C TYR A 856 -30.14 -17.76 1.50
N ARG A 857 -29.75 -18.64 0.57
CA ARG A 857 -30.61 -19.09 -0.54
C ARG A 857 -31.92 -19.68 -0.03
N GLU A 858 -31.86 -20.62 0.91
CA GLU A 858 -33.07 -21.21 1.52
C GLU A 858 -33.90 -20.16 2.27
N ILE A 859 -33.24 -19.28 3.03
CA ILE A 859 -33.92 -18.19 3.75
C ILE A 859 -34.64 -17.24 2.77
N ALA A 860 -33.98 -16.87 1.68
CA ALA A 860 -34.55 -16.05 0.63
C ALA A 860 -35.76 -16.71 -0.05
N LEU A 861 -35.66 -18.01 -0.38
CA LEU A 861 -36.76 -18.76 -0.95
C LEU A 861 -37.96 -18.85 0.01
N ASN A 862 -37.70 -19.05 1.31
CA ASN A 862 -38.74 -19.05 2.33
C ASN A 862 -39.39 -17.65 2.47
N LEU A 863 -38.62 -16.57 2.40
CA LEU A 863 -39.17 -15.21 2.41
C LEU A 863 -40.06 -14.92 1.18
N LEU A 864 -39.77 -15.53 0.03
CA LEU A 864 -40.53 -15.36 -1.21
C LEU A 864 -41.83 -16.19 -1.27
N GLN A 865 -42.08 -17.09 -0.31
CA GLN A 865 -43.30 -17.90 -0.32
C GLN A 865 -44.56 -17.05 -0.10
N MET A 866 -45.61 -17.31 -0.91
CA MET A 866 -46.87 -16.56 -0.94
C MET A 866 -47.61 -16.41 0.41
N LYS A 867 -47.33 -17.28 1.40
CA LYS A 867 -47.90 -17.15 2.75
C LYS A 867 -47.48 -15.85 3.44
N LEU A 868 -46.27 -15.35 3.16
CA LEU A 868 -45.69 -14.15 3.77
C LEU A 868 -46.34 -12.86 3.21
N LEU A 869 -46.52 -12.80 1.88
CA LEU A 869 -47.15 -11.67 1.19
C LEU A 869 -48.62 -11.49 1.60
N LYS A 870 -49.38 -12.59 1.75
CA LYS A 870 -50.80 -12.55 2.15
C LYS A 870 -51.03 -12.08 3.59
N THR A 871 -50.09 -12.29 4.50
CA THR A 871 -50.21 -11.91 5.92
C THR A 871 -49.59 -10.54 6.23
N MET A 872 -48.45 -10.21 5.61
CA MET A 872 -47.76 -8.95 5.91
C MET A 872 -48.34 -7.72 5.21
N ILE A 873 -48.76 -7.83 3.94
CA ILE A 873 -49.26 -6.68 3.16
C ILE A 873 -50.49 -6.01 3.82
N PRO A 874 -51.52 -6.76 4.29
CA PRO A 874 -52.64 -6.15 4.99
C PRO A 874 -52.22 -5.50 6.32
N ALA A 875 -51.27 -6.09 7.06
CA ALA A 875 -50.82 -5.61 8.36
C ALA A 875 -49.97 -4.34 8.27
N THR A 876 -49.05 -4.27 7.29
CA THR A 876 -48.26 -3.06 7.03
C THR A 876 -49.15 -1.93 6.54
N LEU A 877 -50.10 -2.18 5.63
CA LEU A 877 -51.11 -1.20 5.21
C LEU A 877 -51.96 -0.71 6.40
N LYS A 878 -52.46 -1.62 7.24
CA LYS A 878 -53.28 -1.25 8.42
C LYS A 878 -52.49 -0.43 9.45
N SER A 879 -51.19 -0.70 9.63
CA SER A 879 -50.33 0.12 10.51
C SER A 879 -49.97 1.48 9.89
N PHE A 880 -49.81 1.54 8.56
CA PHE A 880 -49.53 2.77 7.82
C PHE A 880 -50.74 3.71 7.81
N PHE A 881 -51.96 3.16 7.68
CA PHE A 881 -53.22 3.92 7.76
C PHE A 881 -53.65 4.27 9.18
N ARG A 882 -53.16 3.56 10.22
CA ARG A 882 -53.33 3.97 11.64
C ARG A 882 -52.40 5.13 12.06
N ARG A 883 -51.47 5.54 11.19
CA ARG A 883 -50.48 6.60 11.41
C ARG A 883 -50.81 7.91 10.69
N ARG A 884 -52.04 8.08 10.19
CA ARG A 884 -52.57 9.39 9.81
C ARG A 884 -53.45 9.95 10.90
#